data_AF-A0A7X6DGG8-F1
#
_entry.id   AF-A0A7X6DGG8-F1
#
_cell.length_a   1.000
_cell.length_b   1.000
_cell.length_c   1.000
_cell.angle_alpha   90.00
_cell.angle_beta   90.00
_cell.angle_gamma   90.00
#
_symmetry.space_group_name_H-M   'P 1'
#
loop_
_entity.id
_entity.type
_entity.pdbx_description
1 polymer ?
#
loop_
_entity_poly.entity_id
_entity_poly.type
_entity_poly.pdbx_seq_one_letter_code
_entity_poly.pdbx_strand_id
1 'polypeptide(L)'
;MQRRDFNLAVATGAAAALGGCGGGGDAAAPAAGAPAVDASGSAPPPAAPTPAAVPGGAVVPHSAPLGNGFVIGTNLVSMEGGVMVRQGAGTLPNVDFTVPRRADIDWLAANGYRSSRLPIRWELLQPILFDTNANAATRAVLGNPGDFHPGYANYITQVLDSHAAAGIKCLIDVHNYCRYKDFVYQPDGSVIGLARPYPLVHAYTTDPSQVRTRIMSLAPGATLTVAHYVDFMSRLAARWKGHPGLGGYGMMNEPYYMPKPGQTVEAFEGWGQDLTIWPTYAKAAIRAIRAVDADTPIYLGGNDWNSAWTLGTSNPGWPVDAPRVIYEVHGYLDSFSSGNGVDWDLEAAKGYQAGVGAAPIDAQTGVKRLQQGVAVAQPRALKLALTETGMPADDPRWQQSWLNLLEYARANGVEIYSWAGGNHWSYRNRPLHHVVGWHQHKTLEPQQSGPMKAVAGVAKATVFDDGGGWAPAGSSVTITVYARGALAAPATINVASSNGGSFSKSTLTLPAGANGQDSYTFTPPPNTVATLTYGSSSAPNVPPPRKVFSLADPVAYASTNLADAALAIVAKYAACKWGMDDAHTDFVQGVPAAEGQPVRAVADSGYGSGAGNAMEMLNWFNTDGDMNTFALPVMRTLNGRKCLDVTAWNSFGLWCRKSWRVPEMQPRARNVVPYHIHEPHFVVAAVAVPGATTGLIFQASSGENAYATELGISAGRPMARWIDSAGESVALTGAGALAPNVPAVISCLSRPGSQQLRVNSATQGSGSRTFVAHEYGNDQMLLASGFLQWFPRDGFGGYLFCVITGKGTPTVAELQVLERYVGSMAGM
;
A
#
# COMPACT_ATOMS: atom_id res chain seq x y z
N MET A 1 2.78 -9.70 -15.35
CA MET A 1 3.16 -10.42 -14.12
C MET A 1 1.87 -10.67 -13.38
N GLN A 2 1.27 -11.84 -13.56
CA GLN A 2 0.03 -12.23 -12.88
C GLN A 2 0.42 -13.22 -11.79
N ARG A 3 0.52 -12.76 -10.54
CA ARG A 3 0.44 -13.64 -9.36
C ARG A 3 -0.95 -14.27 -9.41
N ARG A 4 -1.05 -15.60 -9.51
CA ARG A 4 -2.29 -16.41 -9.43
C ARG A 4 -3.60 -15.58 -9.38
N ASP A 5 -3.99 -15.02 -10.51
CA ASP A 5 -5.38 -14.68 -10.75
C ASP A 5 -6.04 -16.02 -11.06
N PHE A 6 -6.63 -16.67 -10.05
CA PHE A 6 -7.64 -17.68 -10.29
C PHE A 6 -8.86 -16.96 -10.87
N ASN A 7 -8.78 -16.55 -12.13
CA ASN A 7 -9.96 -16.24 -12.91
C ASN A 7 -10.74 -17.54 -13.04
N LEU A 8 -11.93 -17.53 -12.44
CA LEU A 8 -12.99 -18.48 -12.70
C LEU A 8 -13.08 -18.72 -14.21
N ALA A 9 -12.61 -19.87 -14.66
CA ALA A 9 -12.95 -20.40 -15.96
C ALA A 9 -14.45 -20.72 -15.95
N VAL A 10 -15.28 -19.76 -16.36
CA VAL A 10 -16.53 -20.06 -17.03
C VAL A 10 -16.40 -19.56 -18.46
N ALA A 11 -16.48 -20.52 -19.37
CA ALA A 11 -16.26 -20.39 -20.79
C ALA A 11 -17.16 -19.33 -21.44
N THR A 12 -16.57 -18.50 -22.29
CA THR A 12 -17.14 -18.12 -23.59
C THR A 12 -16.02 -17.64 -24.49
N GLY A 13 -15.68 -18.44 -25.50
CA GLY A 13 -14.73 -18.06 -26.53
C GLY A 13 -15.33 -17.04 -27.49
N ALA A 14 -14.51 -16.10 -27.92
CA ALA A 14 -14.70 -15.38 -29.18
C ALA A 14 -13.32 -14.97 -29.71
N ALA A 15 -12.75 -15.84 -30.55
CA ALA A 15 -11.70 -15.45 -31.47
C ALA A 15 -12.33 -14.56 -32.55
N ALA A 16 -11.85 -13.33 -32.65
CA ALA A 16 -12.11 -12.50 -33.82
C ALA A 16 -11.20 -12.99 -34.96
N ALA A 17 -11.80 -13.67 -35.95
CA ALA A 17 -11.23 -13.82 -37.28
C ALA A 17 -12.22 -13.24 -38.29
N LEU A 18 -11.72 -12.30 -39.08
CA LEU A 18 -12.39 -11.64 -40.18
C LEU A 18 -12.79 -12.64 -41.28
N GLY A 19 -13.97 -12.43 -41.87
CA GLY A 19 -14.24 -12.71 -43.28
C GLY A 19 -15.18 -13.88 -43.59
N GLY A 20 -16.24 -13.58 -44.35
CA GLY A 20 -16.84 -14.57 -45.26
C GLY A 20 -18.31 -14.91 -45.01
N CYS A 21 -19.19 -14.20 -45.71
CA CYS A 21 -20.38 -14.67 -46.43
C CYS A 21 -21.16 -15.90 -45.94
N GLY A 22 -22.49 -15.71 -45.79
CA GLY A 22 -23.45 -16.68 -46.33
C GLY A 22 -24.49 -17.26 -45.37
N GLY A 23 -25.69 -16.67 -45.41
CA GLY A 23 -26.93 -17.42 -45.69
C GLY A 23 -27.56 -18.31 -44.62
N GLY A 24 -28.74 -17.86 -44.16
CA GLY A 24 -29.95 -18.69 -44.24
C GLY A 24 -30.50 -19.30 -42.93
N GLY A 25 -31.77 -19.00 -42.67
CA GLY A 25 -32.73 -20.04 -42.30
C GLY A 25 -33.20 -20.09 -40.84
N ASP A 26 -34.29 -19.36 -40.60
CA ASP A 26 -35.51 -19.83 -39.93
C ASP A 26 -35.55 -20.26 -38.45
N ALA A 27 -36.31 -19.43 -37.73
CA ALA A 27 -37.49 -19.79 -36.92
C ALA A 27 -37.33 -20.74 -35.72
N ALA A 28 -37.58 -20.22 -34.51
CA ALA A 28 -38.94 -20.21 -33.94
C ALA A 28 -38.90 -19.70 -32.48
N ALA A 29 -39.75 -18.71 -32.18
CA ALA A 29 -40.18 -18.40 -30.83
C ALA A 29 -41.24 -19.44 -30.38
N PRO A 30 -41.65 -19.46 -29.09
CA PRO A 30 -42.68 -18.51 -28.68
C PRO A 30 -42.49 -17.88 -27.30
N ALA A 31 -43.21 -16.77 -27.16
CA ALA A 31 -43.36 -15.88 -26.02
C ALA A 31 -44.23 -16.45 -24.89
N ALA A 32 -44.17 -15.85 -23.71
CA ALA A 32 -45.24 -14.98 -23.18
C ALA A 32 -45.10 -14.72 -21.66
N GLY A 33 -45.44 -13.50 -21.23
CA GLY A 33 -46.02 -13.25 -19.90
C GLY A 33 -45.34 -12.19 -19.01
N ALA A 34 -45.56 -10.91 -19.32
CA ALA A 34 -45.50 -9.81 -18.33
C ALA A 34 -46.78 -9.84 -17.44
N PRO A 35 -46.96 -9.07 -16.33
CA PRO A 35 -46.55 -7.66 -16.18
C PRO A 35 -46.04 -7.21 -14.79
N ALA A 36 -45.56 -5.97 -14.76
CA ALA A 36 -45.15 -5.20 -13.59
C ALA A 36 -46.34 -4.61 -12.82
N VAL A 37 -46.16 -4.38 -11.51
CA VAL A 37 -46.94 -3.43 -10.69
C VAL A 37 -46.01 -2.75 -9.68
N ASP A 38 -46.23 -1.46 -9.47
CA ASP A 38 -45.43 -0.50 -8.71
C ASP A 38 -45.99 -0.25 -7.29
N ALA A 39 -45.13 0.35 -6.46
CA ALA A 39 -45.37 1.24 -5.32
C ALA A 39 -45.53 0.73 -3.86
N SER A 40 -44.58 1.21 -3.05
CA SER A 40 -44.72 1.79 -1.69
C SER A 40 -44.66 0.89 -0.44
N GLY A 41 -43.75 1.25 0.49
CA GLY A 41 -43.75 0.74 1.87
C GLY A 41 -42.36 0.48 2.45
N SER A 42 -41.60 1.55 2.76
CA SER A 42 -40.33 1.45 3.49
C SER A 42 -40.57 1.14 4.97
N ALA A 43 -40.18 -0.06 5.41
CA ALA A 43 -39.99 -0.41 6.82
C ALA A 43 -38.48 -0.55 7.12
N PRO A 44 -37.99 -0.15 8.31
CA PRO A 44 -36.58 -0.25 8.65
C PRO A 44 -36.18 -1.71 8.87
N PRO A 45 -34.96 -2.14 8.48
CA PRO A 45 -34.48 -3.47 8.78
C PRO A 45 -34.26 -3.63 10.30
N PRO A 46 -34.57 -4.80 10.90
CA PRO A 46 -34.39 -5.02 12.33
C PRO A 46 -32.91 -4.99 12.73
N ALA A 47 -32.67 -4.57 13.96
CA ALA A 47 -31.34 -4.46 14.57
C ALA A 47 -30.57 -5.79 14.48
N ALA A 48 -29.28 -5.69 14.12
CA ALA A 48 -28.36 -6.81 14.13
C ALA A 48 -28.28 -7.42 15.55
N PRO A 49 -28.39 -8.76 15.69
CA PRO A 49 -28.26 -9.39 17.00
C PRO A 49 -26.84 -9.23 17.55
N THR A 50 -26.76 -8.88 18.83
CA THR A 50 -25.54 -8.85 19.64
C THR A 50 -24.80 -10.19 19.52
N PRO A 51 -23.50 -10.23 19.18
CA PRO A 51 -22.75 -11.49 19.14
C PRO A 51 -22.76 -12.14 20.53
N ALA A 52 -23.22 -13.39 20.60
CA ALA A 52 -23.14 -14.19 21.81
C ALA A 52 -21.67 -14.39 22.22
N ALA A 53 -21.41 -14.31 23.51
CA ALA A 53 -20.10 -14.57 24.10
C ALA A 53 -19.62 -15.98 23.71
N VAL A 54 -18.48 -16.06 23.04
CA VAL A 54 -17.78 -17.33 22.79
C VAL A 54 -17.26 -17.85 24.13
N PRO A 55 -17.58 -19.09 24.55
CA PRO A 55 -17.01 -19.68 25.76
C PRO A 55 -15.50 -19.78 25.61
N GLY A 56 -14.76 -19.19 26.56
CA GLY A 56 -13.31 -19.13 26.57
C GLY A 56 -12.68 -20.53 26.50
N GLY A 57 -12.02 -20.81 25.37
CA GLY A 57 -11.01 -21.87 25.31
C GLY A 57 -9.84 -21.46 26.20
N ALA A 58 -9.48 -22.33 27.14
CA ALA A 58 -8.43 -22.10 28.12
C ALA A 58 -7.12 -21.62 27.46
N VAL A 59 -6.72 -20.40 27.79
CA VAL A 59 -5.37 -19.88 27.53
C VAL A 59 -4.40 -20.73 28.32
N VAL A 60 -3.60 -21.55 27.65
CA VAL A 60 -2.48 -22.25 28.29
C VAL A 60 -1.35 -21.21 28.43
N PRO A 61 -0.96 -20.81 29.65
CA PRO A 61 0.13 -19.86 29.82
C PRO A 61 1.46 -20.60 29.62
N HIS A 62 2.08 -20.46 28.45
CA HIS A 62 3.48 -20.84 28.28
C HIS A 62 4.36 -19.62 28.58
N SER A 63 4.64 -19.43 29.87
CA SER A 63 5.71 -18.57 30.37
C SER A 63 7.08 -19.24 30.12
N ALA A 64 7.46 -19.36 28.85
CA ALA A 64 8.88 -19.47 28.52
C ALA A 64 9.51 -18.08 28.70
N PRO A 65 10.67 -17.94 29.36
CA PRO A 65 11.36 -16.66 29.45
C PRO A 65 11.62 -16.11 28.04
N LEU A 66 11.43 -14.80 27.85
CA LEU A 66 11.79 -14.08 26.63
C LEU A 66 13.31 -14.22 26.40
N GLY A 67 13.72 -15.26 25.69
CA GLY A 67 15.04 -15.28 25.08
C GLY A 67 15.08 -14.19 24.02
N ASN A 68 16.12 -13.35 24.06
CA ASN A 68 16.45 -12.28 23.12
C ASN A 68 16.63 -12.75 21.63
N GLY A 69 16.05 -13.88 21.21
CA GLY A 69 16.39 -14.63 20.00
C GLY A 69 15.26 -14.90 18.99
N PHE A 70 14.00 -14.50 19.22
CA PHE A 70 12.97 -14.58 18.17
C PHE A 70 13.15 -13.44 17.17
N VAL A 71 13.48 -13.77 15.92
CA VAL A 71 13.70 -12.78 14.86
C VAL A 71 12.36 -12.47 14.19
N ILE A 72 11.90 -11.23 14.38
CA ILE A 72 10.87 -10.62 13.56
C ILE A 72 11.52 -9.69 12.53
N GLY A 73 11.07 -9.80 11.28
CA GLY A 73 11.49 -8.99 10.16
C GLY A 73 10.33 -8.54 9.28
N THR A 74 10.62 -7.79 8.22
CA THR A 74 9.65 -7.45 7.18
C THR A 74 10.32 -7.44 5.82
N ASN A 75 9.54 -7.74 4.78
CA ASN A 75 9.95 -7.44 3.42
C ASN A 75 9.88 -5.92 3.20
N LEU A 76 10.88 -5.36 2.53
CA LEU A 76 10.91 -3.99 2.02
C LEU A 76 10.78 -4.06 0.50
N VAL A 77 9.54 -4.20 0.04
CA VAL A 77 9.26 -4.42 -1.39
C VAL A 77 9.38 -3.14 -2.18
N SER A 78 9.75 -3.31 -3.44
CA SER A 78 9.51 -2.47 -4.60
C SER A 78 10.69 -2.55 -5.56
N MET A 79 11.91 -2.77 -5.07
CA MET A 79 13.11 -2.80 -5.92
C MET A 79 13.05 -3.94 -6.94
N GLU A 80 12.27 -5.00 -6.67
CA GLU A 80 11.94 -6.06 -7.61
C GLU A 80 10.93 -5.64 -8.69
N GLY A 81 10.36 -4.44 -8.62
CA GLY A 81 9.25 -3.91 -9.42
C GLY A 81 9.61 -3.46 -10.83
N GLY A 82 8.92 -2.43 -11.33
CA GLY A 82 9.01 -1.94 -12.70
C GLY A 82 7.88 -2.40 -13.63
N VAL A 83 7.34 -1.47 -14.40
CA VAL A 83 6.29 -1.67 -15.41
C VAL A 83 6.94 -1.99 -16.76
N MET A 84 6.51 -3.06 -17.42
CA MET A 84 7.00 -3.41 -18.77
C MET A 84 8.53 -3.49 -18.87
N VAL A 85 9.22 -4.05 -17.87
CA VAL A 85 10.69 -4.16 -17.87
C VAL A 85 11.21 -4.77 -19.18
N ARG A 86 12.22 -4.13 -19.77
CA ARG A 86 12.78 -4.35 -21.12
C ARG A 86 11.88 -3.98 -22.31
N GLN A 87 10.60 -3.69 -22.11
CA GLN A 87 9.62 -3.38 -23.16
C GLN A 87 9.14 -1.92 -23.12
N GLY A 88 9.68 -1.10 -22.21
CA GLY A 88 9.35 0.31 -22.09
C GLY A 88 10.15 1.02 -21.00
N ALA A 89 9.89 2.31 -20.83
CA ALA A 89 10.62 3.18 -19.89
C ALA A 89 10.23 2.99 -18.42
N GLY A 90 9.38 2.01 -18.08
CA GLY A 90 8.81 1.79 -16.74
C GLY A 90 9.79 1.21 -15.70
N THR A 91 10.95 1.86 -15.54
CA THR A 91 12.00 1.53 -14.57
C THR A 91 12.59 2.78 -13.92
N LEU A 92 11.83 3.87 -13.86
CA LEU A 92 12.24 5.10 -13.22
C LEU A 92 12.04 5.00 -11.69
N PRO A 93 13.08 5.25 -10.87
CA PRO A 93 12.93 5.32 -9.42
C PRO A 93 11.90 6.39 -9.00
N ASN A 94 11.22 6.14 -7.88
CA ASN A 94 10.07 6.89 -7.37
C ASN A 94 8.80 6.90 -8.24
N VAL A 95 8.83 6.36 -9.47
CA VAL A 95 7.63 6.16 -10.32
C VAL A 95 7.26 4.69 -10.42
N ASP A 96 8.19 3.87 -10.93
CA ASP A 96 7.95 2.46 -11.25
C ASP A 96 8.44 1.50 -10.17
N PHE A 97 9.35 1.98 -9.34
CA PHE A 97 9.77 1.37 -8.08
C PHE A 97 10.31 2.43 -7.12
N THR A 98 10.42 2.12 -5.83
CA THR A 98 11.15 2.93 -4.86
C THR A 98 12.27 2.13 -4.21
N VAL A 99 13.33 2.82 -3.84
CA VAL A 99 14.34 2.29 -2.92
C VAL A 99 13.88 2.60 -1.49
N PRO A 100 13.99 1.65 -0.54
CA PRO A 100 13.62 1.90 0.86
C PRO A 100 14.33 3.12 1.45
N ARG A 101 13.61 3.95 2.21
CA ARG A 101 14.19 5.14 2.86
C ARG A 101 14.93 4.75 4.13
N ARG A 102 15.93 5.55 4.50
CA ARG A 102 16.64 5.36 5.77
C ARG A 102 15.70 5.45 6.97
N ALA A 103 14.77 6.41 6.96
CA ALA A 103 13.81 6.63 8.05
C ALA A 103 12.90 5.40 8.30
N ASP A 104 12.50 4.69 7.24
CA ASP A 104 11.66 3.49 7.37
C ASP A 104 12.46 2.33 8.02
N ILE A 105 13.75 2.23 7.71
CA ILE A 105 14.68 1.24 8.30
C ILE A 105 14.97 1.57 9.77
N ASP A 106 15.20 2.84 10.11
CA ASP A 106 15.40 3.29 11.49
C ASP A 106 14.15 3.03 12.34
N TRP A 107 12.95 3.22 11.78
CA TRP A 107 11.71 2.87 12.45
C TRP A 107 11.62 1.38 12.75
N LEU A 108 11.97 0.50 11.81
CA LEU A 108 11.98 -0.94 12.05
C LEU A 108 12.92 -1.29 13.21
N ALA A 109 14.15 -0.79 13.19
CA ALA A 109 15.11 -1.02 14.28
C ALA A 109 14.58 -0.51 15.63
N ALA A 110 14.04 0.71 15.66
CA ALA A 110 13.42 1.27 16.85
C ALA A 110 12.21 0.47 17.35
N ASN A 111 11.57 -0.31 16.48
CA ASN A 111 10.39 -1.12 16.80
C ASN A 111 10.70 -2.61 17.03
N GLY A 112 11.97 -2.94 17.26
CA GLY A 112 12.41 -4.29 17.68
C GLY A 112 12.60 -5.28 16.54
N TYR A 113 12.45 -4.83 15.29
CA TYR A 113 12.81 -5.65 14.13
C TYR A 113 14.33 -5.75 14.02
N ARG A 114 14.84 -6.94 13.72
CA ARG A 114 16.29 -7.20 13.63
C ARG A 114 16.77 -7.41 12.20
N SER A 115 15.85 -7.65 11.27
CA SER A 115 16.17 -7.89 9.88
C SER A 115 15.06 -7.37 8.96
N SER A 116 15.43 -7.02 7.73
CA SER A 116 14.50 -6.93 6.60
C SER A 116 14.90 -7.93 5.50
N ARG A 117 13.99 -8.15 4.55
CA ARG A 117 14.22 -8.85 3.28
C ARG A 117 14.00 -7.86 2.15
N LEU A 118 14.95 -7.74 1.24
CA LEU A 118 14.95 -6.82 0.11
C LEU A 118 14.84 -7.60 -1.20
N PRO A 119 13.62 -7.78 -1.72
CA PRO A 119 13.41 -8.27 -3.07
C PRO A 119 14.12 -7.39 -4.10
N ILE A 120 14.95 -7.99 -4.93
CA ILE A 120 15.60 -7.37 -6.08
C ILE A 120 15.27 -8.14 -7.35
N ARG A 121 15.36 -7.47 -8.50
CA ARG A 121 15.16 -8.08 -9.80
C ARG A 121 16.51 -8.35 -10.48
N TRP A 122 16.78 -9.61 -10.84
CA TRP A 122 18.02 -10.04 -11.50
C TRP A 122 18.29 -9.20 -12.75
N GLU A 123 17.29 -8.98 -13.60
CA GLU A 123 17.40 -8.22 -14.85
C GLU A 123 17.78 -6.75 -14.66
N LEU A 124 17.45 -6.16 -13.50
CA LEU A 124 17.83 -4.79 -13.18
C LEU A 124 19.25 -4.76 -12.59
N LEU A 125 19.64 -5.78 -11.83
CA LEU A 125 20.99 -5.86 -11.28
C LEU A 125 22.03 -6.30 -12.32
N GLN A 126 21.77 -7.31 -13.14
CA GLN A 126 22.65 -7.81 -14.21
C GLN A 126 21.90 -7.70 -15.54
N PRO A 127 22.07 -6.61 -16.31
CA PRO A 127 21.32 -6.38 -17.55
C PRO A 127 21.63 -7.38 -18.67
N ILE A 128 22.86 -7.90 -18.69
CA ILE A 128 23.37 -8.82 -19.72
C ILE A 128 24.02 -10.02 -19.05
N LEU A 129 23.67 -11.24 -19.49
CA LEU A 129 24.30 -12.47 -19.02
C LEU A 129 25.74 -12.62 -19.54
N PHE A 130 26.63 -13.24 -18.77
CA PHE A 130 28.09 -13.21 -19.01
C PHE A 130 28.56 -13.72 -20.37
N ASP A 131 27.83 -14.64 -20.99
CA ASP A 131 28.16 -15.28 -22.27
C ASP A 131 27.46 -14.63 -23.47
N THR A 132 26.73 -13.54 -23.25
CA THR A 132 25.96 -12.88 -24.30
C THR A 132 26.90 -12.21 -25.30
N ASN A 133 26.72 -12.54 -26.59
CA ASN A 133 27.38 -11.84 -27.69
C ASN A 133 26.71 -10.47 -27.94
N ALA A 134 27.05 -9.46 -27.13
CA ALA A 134 26.60 -8.08 -27.33
C ALA A 134 27.68 -7.28 -28.06
N ASN A 135 27.33 -6.56 -29.13
CA ASN A 135 28.28 -5.71 -29.86
C ASN A 135 28.60 -4.40 -29.11
N ALA A 136 29.56 -3.64 -29.62
CA ALA A 136 30.03 -2.41 -28.96
C ALA A 136 28.89 -1.39 -28.73
N ALA A 137 27.98 -1.21 -29.69
CA ALA A 137 26.85 -0.29 -29.56
C ALA A 137 25.88 -0.74 -28.46
N THR A 138 25.57 -2.04 -28.41
CA THR A 138 24.71 -2.62 -27.38
C THR A 138 25.35 -2.51 -26.00
N ARG A 139 26.66 -2.78 -25.88
CA ARG A 139 27.40 -2.63 -24.62
C ARG A 139 27.46 -1.18 -24.14
N ALA A 140 27.53 -0.20 -25.04
CA ALA A 140 27.48 1.21 -24.67
C ALA A 140 26.17 1.61 -23.96
N VAL A 141 25.07 0.90 -24.25
CA VAL A 141 23.76 1.15 -23.64
C VAL A 141 23.53 0.29 -22.40
N LEU A 142 23.88 -0.99 -22.48
CA LEU A 142 23.54 -2.02 -21.48
C LEU A 142 24.64 -2.32 -20.44
N GLY A 143 25.90 -1.97 -20.72
CA GLY A 143 27.08 -2.43 -19.98
C GLY A 143 27.75 -3.65 -20.61
N ASN A 144 28.77 -4.22 -19.96
CA ASN A 144 29.41 -5.42 -20.48
C ASN A 144 28.67 -6.69 -20.02
N PRO A 145 28.74 -7.79 -20.78
CA PRO A 145 28.24 -9.10 -20.36
C PRO A 145 28.70 -9.48 -18.95
N GLY A 146 27.76 -9.84 -18.08
CA GLY A 146 28.00 -10.29 -16.72
C GLY A 146 28.11 -9.18 -15.68
N ASP A 147 28.37 -7.93 -16.09
CA ASP A 147 28.52 -6.81 -15.16
C ASP A 147 27.20 -6.44 -14.49
N PHE A 148 27.31 -5.98 -13.24
CA PHE A 148 26.17 -5.39 -12.55
C PHE A 148 25.95 -3.95 -12.99
N HIS A 149 24.67 -3.56 -13.12
CA HIS A 149 24.29 -2.18 -13.39
C HIS A 149 24.69 -1.30 -12.19
N PRO A 150 25.54 -0.28 -12.39
CA PRO A 150 26.17 0.45 -11.29
C PRO A 150 25.17 1.21 -10.42
N GLY A 151 24.14 1.84 -11.01
CA GLY A 151 23.12 2.59 -10.26
C GLY A 151 22.29 1.69 -9.33
N TYR A 152 21.62 0.68 -9.90
CA TYR A 152 20.89 -0.32 -9.14
C TYR A 152 21.73 -1.06 -8.08
N ALA A 153 22.98 -1.41 -8.38
CA ALA A 153 23.91 -1.98 -7.41
C ALA A 153 24.29 -0.99 -6.28
N ASN A 154 24.36 0.31 -6.59
CA ASN A 154 24.55 1.35 -5.59
C ASN A 154 23.31 1.51 -4.69
N TYR A 155 22.09 1.41 -5.24
CA TYR A 155 20.86 1.45 -4.45
C TYR A 155 20.83 0.34 -3.40
N ILE A 156 21.18 -0.89 -3.79
CA ILE A 156 21.29 -2.01 -2.84
C ILE A 156 22.32 -1.69 -1.76
N THR A 157 23.47 -1.13 -2.14
CA THR A 157 24.53 -0.76 -1.18
C THR A 157 24.05 0.27 -0.17
N GLN A 158 23.36 1.33 -0.60
CA GLN A 158 22.78 2.35 0.28
C GLN A 158 21.72 1.79 1.24
N VAL A 159 20.93 0.82 0.79
CA VAL A 159 19.99 0.11 1.67
C VAL A 159 20.77 -0.68 2.73
N LEU A 160 21.84 -1.38 2.35
CA LEU A 160 22.69 -2.07 3.33
C LEU A 160 23.38 -1.10 4.29
N ASP A 161 23.87 0.06 3.82
CA ASP A 161 24.46 1.10 4.67
C ASP A 161 23.44 1.61 5.71
N SER A 162 22.20 1.81 5.27
CA SER A 162 21.11 2.21 6.15
C SER A 162 20.82 1.16 7.22
N HIS A 163 20.84 -0.13 6.88
CA HIS A 163 20.69 -1.21 7.86
C HIS A 163 21.87 -1.28 8.83
N ALA A 164 23.10 -1.15 8.32
CA ALA A 164 24.31 -1.12 9.14
C ALA A 164 24.25 -0.01 10.18
N ALA A 165 23.87 1.20 9.76
CA ALA A 165 23.77 2.37 10.61
C ALA A 165 22.61 2.27 11.62
N ALA A 166 21.53 1.57 11.27
CA ALA A 166 20.42 1.27 12.18
C ALA A 166 20.73 0.08 13.14
N GLY A 167 21.83 -0.63 12.94
CA GLY A 167 22.21 -1.80 13.75
C GLY A 167 21.39 -3.06 13.46
N ILE A 168 20.75 -3.14 12.29
CA ILE A 168 19.95 -4.29 11.85
C ILE A 168 20.49 -4.86 10.53
N LYS A 169 19.93 -5.97 10.06
CA LYS A 169 20.42 -6.70 8.88
C LYS A 169 19.43 -6.68 7.72
N CYS A 170 19.94 -6.87 6.50
CA CYS A 170 19.14 -6.96 5.28
C CYS A 170 19.49 -8.23 4.51
N LEU A 171 18.49 -9.08 4.26
CA LEU A 171 18.56 -10.21 3.34
C LEU A 171 18.33 -9.70 1.92
N ILE A 172 19.28 -9.93 1.00
CA ILE A 172 19.06 -9.64 -0.43
C ILE A 172 18.34 -10.83 -1.05
N ASP A 173 17.13 -10.65 -1.57
CA ASP A 173 16.33 -11.70 -2.19
C ASP A 173 16.29 -11.57 -3.72
N VAL A 174 16.69 -12.62 -4.43
CA VAL A 174 16.62 -12.69 -5.89
C VAL A 174 15.20 -13.05 -6.31
N HIS A 175 14.39 -12.03 -6.61
CA HIS A 175 12.93 -12.15 -6.69
C HIS A 175 12.42 -12.59 -8.09
N ASN A 176 12.93 -13.72 -8.59
CA ASN A 176 12.91 -14.05 -10.01
C ASN A 176 12.23 -15.36 -10.41
N TYR A 177 11.75 -16.19 -9.48
CA TYR A 177 10.93 -17.38 -9.80
C TYR A 177 11.62 -18.35 -10.79
N CYS A 178 12.94 -18.51 -10.70
CA CYS A 178 13.79 -19.27 -11.64
C CYS A 178 13.70 -18.81 -13.10
N ARG A 179 13.35 -17.54 -13.33
CA ARG A 179 13.18 -16.94 -14.66
C ARG A 179 14.06 -15.69 -14.81
N TYR A 180 14.42 -15.39 -16.05
CA TYR A 180 15.15 -14.18 -16.42
C TYR A 180 14.56 -13.63 -17.72
N LYS A 181 14.00 -12.43 -17.66
CA LYS A 181 13.53 -11.67 -18.82
C LYS A 181 14.75 -11.08 -19.52
N ASP A 182 14.92 -11.40 -20.80
CA ASP A 182 16.11 -11.11 -21.59
C ASP A 182 15.77 -10.38 -22.89
N PHE A 183 16.77 -9.76 -23.51
CA PHE A 183 16.67 -9.31 -24.89
C PHE A 183 16.90 -10.48 -25.86
N VAL A 184 16.37 -10.33 -27.07
CA VAL A 184 16.72 -11.16 -28.22
C VAL A 184 17.85 -10.45 -28.96
N TYR A 185 19.04 -11.04 -28.91
CA TYR A 185 20.22 -10.52 -29.59
C TYR A 185 20.30 -11.06 -31.02
N GLN A 186 20.58 -10.18 -31.96
CA GLN A 186 20.81 -10.51 -33.37
C GLN A 186 22.17 -11.21 -33.55
N PRO A 187 22.44 -11.84 -34.70
CA PRO A 187 23.73 -12.49 -34.96
C PRO A 187 24.94 -11.57 -34.81
N ASP A 188 24.77 -10.28 -35.13
CA ASP A 188 25.79 -9.24 -34.99
C ASP A 188 25.90 -8.68 -33.55
N GLY A 189 25.11 -9.20 -32.62
CA GLY A 189 25.06 -8.78 -31.22
C GLY A 189 24.28 -7.50 -30.94
N SER A 190 23.50 -7.00 -31.90
CA SER A 190 22.57 -5.88 -31.71
C SER A 190 21.24 -6.33 -31.09
N VAL A 191 20.45 -5.37 -30.60
CA VAL A 191 19.04 -5.57 -30.21
C VAL A 191 18.22 -4.53 -30.96
N ILE A 192 17.23 -4.98 -31.73
CA ILE A 192 16.38 -4.08 -32.54
C ILE A 192 15.58 -3.17 -31.59
N GLY A 193 15.54 -1.87 -31.88
CA GLY A 193 14.79 -0.89 -31.09
C GLY A 193 15.37 -0.57 -29.71
N LEU A 194 16.61 -0.98 -29.41
CA LEU A 194 17.25 -0.72 -28.13
C LEU A 194 17.39 0.78 -27.86
N ALA A 195 16.90 1.22 -26.69
CA ALA A 195 16.87 2.60 -26.27
C ALA A 195 17.11 2.75 -24.77
N ARG A 196 17.67 3.91 -24.41
CA ARG A 196 17.78 4.39 -23.03
C ARG A 196 17.70 5.92 -23.03
N PRO A 197 16.48 6.48 -23.05
CA PRO A 197 16.29 7.92 -23.23
C PRO A 197 16.77 8.76 -22.04
N TYR A 198 16.85 8.16 -20.84
CA TYR A 198 17.25 8.85 -19.60
C TYR A 198 18.26 8.02 -18.81
N PRO A 199 19.22 8.65 -18.10
CA PRO A 199 20.23 7.92 -17.31
C PRO A 199 19.63 7.04 -16.21
N LEU A 200 18.54 7.45 -15.56
CA LEU A 200 17.93 6.69 -14.46
C LEU A 200 17.04 5.53 -14.91
N VAL A 201 16.63 5.53 -16.19
CA VAL A 201 15.81 4.46 -16.77
C VAL A 201 16.74 3.32 -17.20
N HIS A 202 16.35 2.08 -16.91
CA HIS A 202 17.00 0.91 -17.48
C HIS A 202 16.67 0.82 -18.96
N ALA A 203 17.66 0.42 -19.75
CA ALA A 203 17.47 0.25 -21.18
C ALA A 203 16.33 -0.74 -21.50
N TYR A 204 15.64 -0.47 -22.59
CA TYR A 204 14.52 -1.27 -23.09
C TYR A 204 14.55 -1.31 -24.62
N THR A 205 13.69 -2.11 -25.23
CA THR A 205 13.45 -2.10 -26.68
C THR A 205 12.05 -1.58 -26.98
N THR A 206 11.94 -0.79 -28.05
CA THR A 206 10.65 -0.36 -28.62
C THR A 206 9.93 -1.47 -29.40
N ASP A 207 10.59 -2.60 -29.64
CA ASP A 207 10.01 -3.78 -30.30
C ASP A 207 9.80 -4.91 -29.27
N PRO A 208 8.55 -5.16 -28.84
CA PRO A 208 8.26 -6.20 -27.85
C PRO A 208 8.67 -7.61 -28.27
N SER A 209 8.83 -7.90 -29.56
CA SER A 209 9.30 -9.19 -30.06
C SER A 209 10.77 -9.47 -29.70
N GLN A 210 11.52 -8.42 -29.37
CA GLN A 210 12.92 -8.50 -28.97
C GLN A 210 13.11 -8.77 -27.47
N VAL A 211 12.05 -9.23 -26.79
CA VAL A 211 12.09 -9.57 -25.37
C VAL A 211 11.54 -10.98 -25.16
N ARG A 212 12.27 -11.80 -24.42
CA ARG A 212 11.89 -13.18 -24.12
C ARG A 212 12.06 -13.47 -22.63
N THR A 213 11.26 -14.40 -22.10
CA THR A 213 11.49 -14.95 -20.76
C THR A 213 12.25 -16.27 -20.89
N ARG A 214 13.43 -16.37 -20.30
CA ARG A 214 14.21 -17.61 -20.19
C ARG A 214 13.87 -18.26 -18.84
N ILE A 215 13.71 -19.58 -18.80
CA ILE A 215 13.47 -20.36 -17.58
C ILE A 215 14.61 -21.36 -17.36
N MET A 216 15.00 -21.58 -16.10
CA MET A 216 16.02 -22.58 -15.74
C MET A 216 15.61 -23.96 -16.24
N SER A 217 16.55 -24.69 -16.87
CA SER A 217 16.30 -26.03 -17.43
C SER A 217 17.60 -26.84 -17.49
N LEU A 218 17.48 -28.14 -17.23
CA LEU A 218 18.58 -29.12 -17.39
C LEU A 218 18.59 -29.77 -18.78
N ALA A 219 17.64 -29.44 -19.65
CA ALA A 219 17.52 -30.05 -20.98
C ALA A 219 18.61 -29.55 -21.95
N PRO A 220 19.01 -30.36 -22.94
CA PRO A 220 19.74 -29.87 -24.10
C PRO A 220 19.01 -28.68 -24.74
N GLY A 221 19.74 -27.62 -25.09
CA GLY A 221 19.15 -26.39 -25.63
C GLY A 221 18.56 -25.44 -24.59
N ALA A 222 18.74 -25.72 -23.29
CA ALA A 222 18.36 -24.80 -22.21
C ALA A 222 18.97 -23.43 -22.44
N THR A 223 18.11 -22.42 -22.53
CA THR A 223 18.57 -21.05 -22.67
C THR A 223 18.97 -20.46 -21.32
N LEU A 224 18.50 -20.91 -20.16
CA LEU A 224 18.99 -20.38 -18.88
C LEU A 224 19.71 -21.48 -18.11
N THR A 225 21.01 -21.63 -18.31
CA THR A 225 21.84 -22.70 -17.74
C THR A 225 22.31 -22.41 -16.30
N VAL A 226 22.81 -23.44 -15.62
CA VAL A 226 23.44 -23.36 -14.29
C VAL A 226 24.57 -22.33 -14.26
N ALA A 227 25.38 -22.24 -15.32
CA ALA A 227 26.51 -21.32 -15.39
C ALA A 227 26.08 -19.84 -15.27
N HIS A 228 24.97 -19.46 -15.89
CA HIS A 228 24.44 -18.09 -15.79
C HIS A 228 24.10 -17.71 -14.35
N TYR A 229 23.42 -18.62 -13.64
CA TYR A 229 23.00 -18.36 -12.27
C TYR A 229 24.18 -18.40 -11.30
N VAL A 230 25.15 -19.30 -11.51
CA VAL A 230 26.40 -19.35 -10.75
C VAL A 230 27.21 -18.07 -10.94
N ASP A 231 27.35 -17.54 -12.16
CA ASP A 231 28.01 -16.25 -12.41
C ASP A 231 27.34 -15.13 -11.62
N PHE A 232 26.02 -15.00 -11.75
CA PHE A 232 25.24 -13.98 -11.04
C PHE A 232 25.43 -14.05 -9.52
N MET A 233 25.23 -15.23 -8.92
CA MET A 233 25.34 -15.41 -7.46
C MET A 233 26.77 -15.23 -6.95
N SER A 234 27.78 -15.62 -7.73
CA SER A 234 29.19 -15.40 -7.37
C SER A 234 29.54 -13.92 -7.34
N ARG A 235 29.05 -13.15 -8.32
CA ARG A 235 29.23 -11.68 -8.36
C ARG A 235 28.48 -10.98 -7.24
N LEU A 236 27.26 -11.43 -6.93
CA LEU A 236 26.45 -10.93 -5.83
C LEU A 236 27.19 -11.12 -4.50
N ALA A 237 27.65 -12.34 -4.22
CA ALA A 237 28.41 -12.63 -3.00
C ALA A 237 29.73 -11.86 -2.96
N ALA A 238 30.50 -11.86 -4.04
CA ALA A 238 31.79 -11.16 -4.10
C ALA A 238 31.67 -9.65 -3.83
N ARG A 239 30.57 -9.03 -4.28
CA ARG A 239 30.33 -7.59 -4.13
C ARG A 239 29.98 -7.19 -2.70
N TRP A 240 29.12 -7.95 -2.02
CA TRP A 240 28.55 -7.54 -0.73
C TRP A 240 29.05 -8.35 0.47
N LYS A 241 29.89 -9.37 0.28
CA LYS A 241 30.54 -10.08 1.40
C LYS A 241 31.21 -9.10 2.36
N GLY A 242 31.03 -9.35 3.65
CA GLY A 242 31.60 -8.51 4.72
C GLY A 242 30.90 -7.16 4.93
N HIS A 243 29.89 -6.80 4.13
CA HIS A 243 29.15 -5.56 4.36
C HIS A 243 28.39 -5.62 5.71
N PRO A 244 28.53 -4.63 6.61
CA PRO A 244 27.97 -4.69 7.96
C PRO A 244 26.44 -4.75 7.99
N GLY A 245 25.75 -4.23 6.97
CA GLY A 245 24.30 -4.33 6.83
C GLY A 245 23.79 -5.63 6.21
N LEU A 246 24.65 -6.48 5.65
CA LEU A 246 24.22 -7.72 4.99
C LEU A 246 23.83 -8.79 6.02
N GLY A 247 22.63 -9.32 5.87
CA GLY A 247 22.05 -10.39 6.69
C GLY A 247 22.11 -11.77 6.05
N GLY A 248 22.07 -11.85 4.72
CA GLY A 248 22.12 -13.11 4.00
C GLY A 248 21.86 -12.96 2.51
N TYR A 249 22.04 -14.07 1.80
CA TYR A 249 21.69 -14.21 0.39
C TYR A 249 20.44 -15.08 0.23
N GLY A 250 19.33 -14.49 -0.20
CA GLY A 250 18.10 -15.16 -0.61
C GLY A 250 18.27 -15.67 -2.02
N MET A 251 18.38 -16.99 -2.16
CA MET A 251 18.85 -17.61 -3.41
C MET A 251 17.88 -17.35 -4.57
N MET A 252 16.58 -17.56 -4.35
CA MET A 252 15.56 -17.39 -5.36
C MET A 252 14.18 -17.34 -4.71
N ASN A 253 13.40 -16.33 -5.03
CA ASN A 253 12.01 -16.26 -4.64
C ASN A 253 11.16 -17.26 -5.43
N GLU A 254 10.41 -18.10 -4.71
CA GLU A 254 9.29 -18.90 -5.22
C GLU A 254 9.51 -19.63 -6.57
N PRO A 255 10.48 -20.55 -6.71
CA PRO A 255 10.51 -21.47 -7.86
C PRO A 255 9.15 -22.16 -8.08
N TYR A 256 8.61 -22.07 -9.31
CA TYR A 256 7.33 -22.67 -9.66
C TYR A 256 7.23 -23.07 -11.14
N TYR A 257 6.42 -24.10 -11.40
CA TYR A 257 6.12 -24.64 -12.73
C TYR A 257 7.38 -24.86 -13.56
N MET A 258 8.35 -25.55 -12.94
CA MET A 258 9.61 -25.85 -13.60
C MET A 258 9.37 -26.68 -14.87
N PRO A 259 10.24 -26.60 -15.89
CA PRO A 259 10.09 -27.41 -17.09
C PRO A 259 9.94 -28.90 -16.78
N LYS A 260 9.22 -29.63 -17.64
CA LYS A 260 9.22 -31.11 -17.59
C LYS A 260 10.63 -31.65 -17.91
N PRO A 261 10.96 -32.89 -17.51
CA PRO A 261 12.22 -33.51 -17.89
C PRO A 261 12.47 -33.43 -19.40
N GLY A 262 13.64 -32.95 -19.80
CA GLY A 262 14.01 -32.78 -21.22
C GLY A 262 13.35 -31.60 -21.94
N GLN A 263 12.61 -30.72 -21.26
CA GLN A 263 11.97 -29.54 -21.84
C GLN A 263 12.63 -28.23 -21.40
N THR A 264 12.45 -27.18 -22.19
CA THR A 264 13.02 -25.84 -21.96
C THR A 264 11.98 -24.75 -21.71
N VAL A 265 10.71 -25.12 -21.67
CA VAL A 265 9.56 -24.24 -21.39
C VAL A 265 8.85 -24.71 -20.12
N GLU A 266 8.13 -23.80 -19.48
CA GLU A 266 7.41 -24.09 -18.24
C GLU A 266 6.41 -25.23 -18.39
N ALA A 267 6.25 -26.02 -17.33
CA ALA A 267 5.23 -27.06 -17.29
C ALA A 267 3.84 -26.42 -17.14
N PHE A 268 2.88 -26.84 -17.96
CA PHE A 268 1.49 -26.42 -17.86
C PHE A 268 0.96 -26.72 -16.45
N GLU A 269 0.60 -25.66 -15.70
CA GLU A 269 0.16 -25.71 -14.30
C GLU A 269 1.06 -26.56 -13.38
N GLY A 270 2.34 -26.72 -13.72
CA GLY A 270 3.29 -27.53 -12.95
C GLY A 270 3.15 -29.04 -13.11
N TRP A 271 2.21 -29.52 -13.92
CA TRP A 271 2.00 -30.95 -14.13
C TRP A 271 3.24 -31.61 -14.73
N GLY A 272 3.83 -32.55 -13.98
CA GLY A 272 5.03 -33.29 -14.39
C GLY A 272 6.31 -32.46 -14.43
N GLN A 273 6.36 -31.32 -13.73
CA GLN A 273 7.57 -30.51 -13.61
C GLN A 273 8.75 -31.33 -13.08
N ASP A 274 9.94 -31.06 -13.59
CA ASP A 274 11.18 -31.63 -13.08
C ASP A 274 11.62 -30.89 -11.81
N LEU A 275 11.26 -31.47 -10.67
CA LEU A 275 11.61 -30.96 -9.35
C LEU A 275 13.12 -30.96 -9.06
N THR A 276 13.95 -31.57 -9.92
CA THR A 276 15.41 -31.59 -9.75
C THR A 276 16.10 -30.34 -10.32
N ILE A 277 15.41 -29.53 -11.13
CA ILE A 277 15.99 -28.36 -11.79
C ILE A 277 16.47 -27.34 -10.75
N TRP A 278 15.56 -26.78 -9.95
CA TRP A 278 15.93 -25.79 -8.92
C TRP A 278 17.02 -26.28 -7.95
N PRO A 279 16.91 -27.44 -7.28
CA PRO A 279 17.97 -27.96 -6.40
C PRO A 279 19.34 -28.05 -7.07
N THR A 280 19.40 -28.40 -8.36
CA THR A 280 20.67 -28.49 -9.10
C THR A 280 21.33 -27.11 -9.21
N TYR A 281 20.55 -26.08 -9.55
CA TYR A 281 21.03 -24.70 -9.66
C TYR A 281 21.44 -24.16 -8.29
N ALA A 282 20.58 -24.33 -7.28
CA ALA A 282 20.84 -23.88 -5.92
C ALA A 282 22.13 -24.48 -5.34
N LYS A 283 22.33 -25.80 -5.46
CA LYS A 283 23.57 -26.46 -4.98
C LYS A 283 24.82 -25.96 -5.69
N ALA A 284 24.76 -25.73 -6.99
CA ALA A 284 25.89 -25.19 -7.74
C ALA A 284 26.24 -23.77 -7.30
N ALA A 285 25.24 -22.90 -7.16
CA ALA A 285 25.42 -21.53 -6.69
C ALA A 285 25.90 -21.48 -5.24
N ILE A 286 25.38 -22.32 -4.33
CA ILE A 286 25.86 -22.40 -2.93
C ILE A 286 27.35 -22.75 -2.87
N ARG A 287 27.80 -23.73 -3.65
CA ARG A 287 29.24 -24.08 -3.72
C ARG A 287 30.08 -22.89 -4.20
N ALA A 288 29.61 -22.17 -5.22
CA ALA A 288 30.31 -21.01 -5.75
C ALA A 288 30.35 -19.83 -4.75
N ILE A 289 29.23 -19.55 -4.06
CA ILE A 289 29.16 -18.56 -2.98
C ILE A 289 30.15 -18.94 -1.88
N ARG A 290 30.15 -20.19 -1.43
CA ARG A 290 31.05 -20.63 -0.34
C ARG A 290 32.52 -20.60 -0.71
N ALA A 291 32.87 -20.61 -2.00
CA ALA A 291 34.24 -20.40 -2.46
C ALA A 291 34.70 -18.93 -2.32
N VAL A 292 33.79 -17.95 -2.22
CA VAL A 292 34.12 -16.52 -2.10
C VAL A 292 33.71 -15.89 -0.76
N ASP A 293 32.72 -16.48 -0.07
CA ASP A 293 32.13 -16.03 1.18
C ASP A 293 31.70 -17.25 2.03
N ALA A 294 32.53 -17.57 3.02
CA ALA A 294 32.32 -18.72 3.91
C ALA A 294 31.27 -18.48 5.02
N ASP A 295 30.95 -17.22 5.31
CA ASP A 295 30.32 -16.83 6.58
C ASP A 295 28.91 -16.24 6.43
N THR A 296 28.58 -15.62 5.30
CA THR A 296 27.23 -15.02 5.16
C THR A 296 26.15 -16.12 5.10
N PRO A 297 25.06 -16.02 5.87
CA PRO A 297 23.93 -16.95 5.79
C PRO A 297 23.34 -17.04 4.38
N ILE A 298 22.91 -18.24 3.98
CA ILE A 298 22.21 -18.47 2.72
C ILE A 298 20.77 -18.88 3.05
N TYR A 299 19.80 -18.12 2.55
CA TYR A 299 18.38 -18.42 2.64
C TYR A 299 17.97 -19.20 1.39
N LEU A 300 17.63 -20.48 1.58
CA LEU A 300 17.38 -21.44 0.51
C LEU A 300 15.90 -21.83 0.47
N GLY A 301 15.18 -21.22 -0.48
CA GLY A 301 13.82 -21.60 -0.85
C GLY A 301 13.73 -22.91 -1.64
N GLY A 302 12.52 -23.35 -1.95
CA GLY A 302 12.22 -24.62 -2.61
C GLY A 302 11.19 -24.49 -3.73
N ASN A 303 10.96 -25.59 -4.45
CA ASN A 303 9.89 -25.69 -5.44
C ASN A 303 8.51 -25.43 -4.81
N ASP A 304 7.53 -25.19 -5.68
CA ASP A 304 6.14 -24.90 -5.32
C ASP A 304 6.02 -23.65 -4.46
N TRP A 305 6.55 -22.54 -4.96
CA TRP A 305 6.48 -21.20 -4.35
C TRP A 305 7.03 -21.17 -2.91
N ASN A 306 8.14 -21.86 -2.65
CA ASN A 306 8.72 -21.96 -1.30
C ASN A 306 7.71 -22.48 -0.25
N SER A 307 6.63 -23.18 -0.62
CA SER A 307 5.55 -23.52 0.32
C SER A 307 6.06 -24.31 1.54
N ALA A 308 5.69 -23.88 2.75
CA ALA A 308 6.17 -24.51 3.99
C ALA A 308 5.88 -26.02 4.08
N TRP A 309 4.77 -26.48 3.49
CA TRP A 309 4.37 -27.89 3.49
C TRP A 309 5.08 -28.76 2.44
N THR A 310 5.78 -28.18 1.47
CA THR A 310 6.48 -28.94 0.41
C THR A 310 7.98 -29.08 0.66
N LEU A 311 8.50 -28.53 1.76
CA LEU A 311 9.94 -28.55 2.09
C LEU A 311 10.53 -29.96 2.07
N GLY A 312 9.80 -30.96 2.58
CA GLY A 312 10.26 -32.35 2.65
C GLY A 312 9.95 -33.21 1.43
N THR A 313 9.12 -32.75 0.49
CA THR A 313 8.52 -33.59 -0.55
C THR A 313 8.87 -33.13 -1.96
N SER A 314 8.77 -31.84 -2.26
CA SER A 314 9.00 -31.29 -3.61
C SER A 314 10.46 -30.91 -3.89
N ASN A 315 11.36 -31.22 -2.96
CA ASN A 315 12.68 -30.64 -2.90
C ASN A 315 13.73 -31.77 -2.81
N PRO A 316 14.02 -32.45 -3.93
CA PRO A 316 14.94 -33.57 -3.94
C PRO A 316 16.37 -33.12 -3.60
N GLY A 317 16.94 -33.76 -2.58
CA GLY A 317 18.29 -33.49 -2.11
C GLY A 317 18.40 -32.31 -1.14
N TRP A 318 17.30 -31.93 -0.47
CA TRP A 318 17.32 -31.22 0.80
C TRP A 318 17.38 -32.22 1.98
N PRO A 319 18.07 -31.91 3.09
CA PRO A 319 18.92 -30.74 3.26
C PRO A 319 20.19 -30.83 2.39
N VAL A 320 20.82 -29.68 2.16
CA VAL A 320 22.07 -29.56 1.42
C VAL A 320 23.22 -29.61 2.41
N ASP A 321 24.31 -30.26 2.02
CA ASP A 321 25.54 -30.28 2.80
C ASP A 321 26.34 -28.99 2.57
N ALA A 322 25.95 -27.93 3.26
CA ALA A 322 26.63 -26.64 3.25
C ALA A 322 26.45 -25.91 4.58
N PRO A 323 27.48 -25.21 5.08
CA PRO A 323 27.36 -24.49 6.33
C PRO A 323 26.45 -23.26 6.19
N ARG A 324 25.77 -22.93 7.28
CA ARG A 324 25.01 -21.68 7.46
C ARG A 324 23.88 -21.49 6.44
N VAL A 325 23.23 -22.58 6.07
CA VAL A 325 21.99 -22.56 5.30
C VAL A 325 20.81 -22.43 6.26
N ILE A 326 19.90 -21.51 5.92
CA ILE A 326 18.59 -21.34 6.54
C ILE A 326 17.57 -21.70 5.46
N TYR A 327 16.65 -22.61 5.74
CA TYR A 327 15.62 -22.95 4.78
C TYR A 327 14.51 -21.91 4.83
N GLU A 328 14.28 -21.32 3.67
CA GLU A 328 13.29 -20.29 3.45
C GLU A 328 11.97 -20.94 3.03
N VAL A 329 10.87 -20.59 3.70
CA VAL A 329 9.54 -21.07 3.37
C VAL A 329 8.53 -19.93 3.38
N HIS A 330 7.46 -20.07 2.61
CA HIS A 330 6.36 -19.11 2.50
C HIS A 330 5.04 -19.78 2.94
N GLY A 331 4.08 -18.97 3.38
CA GLY A 331 2.76 -19.45 3.76
C GLY A 331 1.85 -18.32 4.24
N TYR A 332 0.79 -18.04 3.50
CA TYR A 332 -0.20 -17.02 3.83
C TYR A 332 -1.37 -17.61 4.63
N LEU A 333 -2.33 -16.80 5.07
CA LEU A 333 -3.45 -17.25 5.92
C LEU A 333 -4.74 -17.55 5.12
N ASP A 334 -4.83 -17.08 3.88
CA ASP A 334 -5.99 -17.27 3.00
C ASP A 334 -6.10 -18.72 2.48
N SER A 335 -7.25 -19.08 1.92
CA SER A 335 -7.58 -20.47 1.52
C SER A 335 -6.53 -21.06 0.60
N PHE A 336 -6.07 -20.32 -0.41
CA PHE A 336 -5.09 -20.79 -1.38
C PHE A 336 -3.64 -20.48 -1.02
N SER A 337 -3.39 -19.88 0.16
CA SER A 337 -2.08 -19.39 0.58
C SER A 337 -1.45 -18.45 -0.47
N SER A 338 -2.27 -17.58 -1.07
CA SER A 338 -1.86 -16.67 -2.14
C SER A 338 -1.47 -15.28 -1.63
N GLY A 339 -1.93 -14.92 -0.42
CA GLY A 339 -1.82 -13.57 0.12
C GLY A 339 -2.79 -12.55 -0.50
N ASN A 340 -3.75 -12.98 -1.33
CA ASN A 340 -4.74 -12.11 -1.96
C ASN A 340 -6.14 -12.23 -1.32
N GLY A 341 -6.45 -13.35 -0.65
CA GLY A 341 -7.72 -13.54 0.05
C GLY A 341 -7.79 -12.73 1.35
N VAL A 342 -8.64 -11.70 1.39
CA VAL A 342 -8.63 -10.70 2.47
C VAL A 342 -9.94 -10.62 3.25
N ASP A 343 -11.01 -11.20 2.71
CA ASP A 343 -12.29 -11.35 3.39
C ASP A 343 -12.35 -12.73 4.05
N TRP A 344 -12.42 -12.76 5.38
CA TRP A 344 -12.44 -14.02 6.13
C TRP A 344 -13.62 -14.92 5.76
N ASP A 345 -14.82 -14.35 5.62
CA ASP A 345 -16.04 -15.12 5.41
C ASP A 345 -16.03 -15.79 4.03
N LEU A 346 -15.58 -15.06 3.00
CA LEU A 346 -15.38 -15.62 1.66
C LEU A 346 -14.30 -16.68 1.61
N GLU A 347 -13.16 -16.45 2.27
CA GLU A 347 -12.07 -17.44 2.29
C GLU A 347 -12.47 -18.71 3.06
N ALA A 348 -13.24 -18.58 4.14
CA ALA A 348 -13.76 -19.73 4.89
C ALA A 348 -14.79 -20.52 4.07
N ALA A 349 -15.69 -19.83 3.36
CA ALA A 349 -16.75 -20.45 2.56
C ALA A 349 -16.23 -21.37 1.43
N LYS A 350 -14.98 -21.18 0.98
CA LYS A 350 -14.34 -22.06 -0.02
C LYS A 350 -14.19 -23.50 0.45
N GLY A 351 -14.23 -23.77 1.77
CA GLY A 351 -14.15 -25.13 2.32
C GLY A 351 -12.82 -25.84 2.03
N TYR A 352 -11.77 -25.08 1.74
CA TYR A 352 -10.46 -25.59 1.33
C TYR A 352 -9.32 -24.80 1.96
N GLN A 353 -8.20 -25.48 2.21
CA GLN A 353 -6.94 -24.89 2.66
C GLN A 353 -5.75 -25.55 1.94
N ALA A 354 -4.99 -24.75 1.18
CA ALA A 354 -3.72 -25.19 0.59
C ALA A 354 -2.78 -25.74 1.67
N GLY A 355 -2.15 -26.87 1.39
CA GLY A 355 -1.29 -27.60 2.33
C GLY A 355 -2.02 -28.42 3.39
N VAL A 356 -3.35 -28.32 3.52
CA VAL A 356 -4.13 -29.06 4.54
C VAL A 356 -5.20 -29.95 3.89
N GLY A 357 -5.99 -29.42 2.96
CA GLY A 357 -7.04 -30.16 2.24
C GLY A 357 -8.43 -29.55 2.38
N ALA A 358 -9.46 -30.40 2.32
CA ALA A 358 -10.88 -30.01 2.35
C ALA A 358 -11.34 -29.60 3.77
N ALA A 359 -10.99 -28.38 4.16
CA ALA A 359 -11.46 -27.74 5.38
C ALA A 359 -11.47 -26.21 5.21
N PRO A 360 -12.46 -25.48 5.76
CA PRO A 360 -12.47 -24.01 5.75
C PRO A 360 -11.30 -23.44 6.55
N ILE A 361 -10.77 -22.27 6.18
CA ILE A 361 -9.75 -21.59 6.99
C ILE A 361 -10.23 -21.37 8.43
N ASP A 362 -9.28 -21.39 9.37
CA ASP A 362 -9.53 -21.14 10.78
C ASP A 362 -8.35 -20.45 11.45
N ALA A 363 -8.46 -20.20 12.76
CA ALA A 363 -7.40 -19.56 13.53
C ALA A 363 -6.10 -20.39 13.60
N GLN A 364 -6.09 -21.65 13.12
CA GLN A 364 -4.92 -22.53 13.12
C GLN A 364 -4.36 -22.76 11.70
N THR A 365 -4.91 -22.11 10.66
CA THR A 365 -4.48 -22.29 9.27
C THR A 365 -2.98 -22.08 9.09
N GLY A 366 -2.43 -20.96 9.59
CA GLY A 366 -0.99 -20.68 9.51
C GLY A 366 -0.15 -21.74 10.24
N VAL A 367 -0.59 -22.14 11.43
CA VAL A 367 0.08 -23.16 12.25
C VAL A 367 0.15 -24.51 11.51
N LYS A 368 -0.98 -25.00 10.99
CA LYS A 368 -1.06 -26.28 10.25
C LYS A 368 -0.13 -26.32 9.02
N ARG A 369 0.07 -25.18 8.37
CA ARG A 369 0.98 -25.04 7.22
C ARG A 369 2.44 -25.07 7.66
N LEU A 370 2.81 -24.26 8.66
CA LEU A 370 4.19 -24.19 9.13
C LEU A 370 4.64 -25.48 9.84
N GLN A 371 3.73 -26.17 10.53
CA GLN A 371 3.97 -27.45 11.21
C GLN A 371 4.64 -28.48 10.32
N GLN A 372 4.27 -28.54 9.04
CA GLN A 372 4.83 -29.51 8.10
C GLN A 372 6.31 -29.23 7.78
N GLY A 373 6.68 -27.95 7.61
CA GLY A 373 8.07 -27.56 7.45
C GLY A 373 8.89 -27.80 8.74
N VAL A 374 8.32 -27.47 9.90
CA VAL A 374 8.94 -27.71 11.22
C VAL A 374 9.20 -29.20 11.47
N ALA A 375 8.26 -30.08 11.09
CA ALA A 375 8.41 -31.52 11.22
C ALA A 375 9.58 -32.08 10.39
N VAL A 376 9.94 -31.43 9.28
CA VAL A 376 11.12 -31.76 8.47
C VAL A 376 12.40 -31.19 9.11
N ALA A 377 12.32 -29.98 9.64
CA ALA A 377 13.49 -29.23 10.12
C ALA A 377 14.02 -29.71 11.48
N GLN A 378 13.14 -29.91 12.46
CA GLN A 378 13.52 -30.24 13.84
C GLN A 378 14.39 -31.50 13.99
N PRO A 379 14.00 -32.68 13.47
CA PRO A 379 14.80 -33.89 13.64
C PRO A 379 16.17 -33.82 12.94
N ARG A 380 16.34 -32.85 12.04
CA ARG A 380 17.56 -32.61 11.25
C ARG A 380 18.34 -31.37 11.72
N ALA A 381 17.91 -30.73 12.80
CA ALA A 381 18.47 -29.48 13.34
C ALA A 381 18.62 -28.35 12.28
N LEU A 382 17.69 -28.28 11.33
CA LEU A 382 17.70 -27.25 10.29
C LEU A 382 17.13 -25.94 10.84
N LYS A 383 17.69 -24.81 10.41
CA LYS A 383 17.10 -23.50 10.65
C LYS A 383 16.02 -23.20 9.62
N LEU A 384 14.92 -22.60 10.06
CA LEU A 384 13.81 -22.17 9.20
C LEU A 384 13.58 -20.67 9.30
N ALA A 385 13.21 -20.06 8.18
CA ALA A 385 12.66 -18.71 8.11
C ALA A 385 11.37 -18.72 7.27
N LEU A 386 10.27 -18.29 7.88
CA LEU A 386 9.01 -18.01 7.18
C LEU A 386 9.09 -16.57 6.65
N THR A 387 9.57 -16.38 5.43
CA THR A 387 9.96 -15.07 4.89
C THR A 387 8.84 -14.33 4.16
N GLU A 388 7.75 -15.01 3.82
CA GLU A 388 6.54 -14.37 3.29
C GLU A 388 5.28 -14.95 3.91
N THR A 389 4.57 -14.08 4.62
CA THR A 389 3.30 -14.35 5.27
C THR A 389 2.70 -13.01 5.72
N GLY A 390 1.49 -13.00 6.27
CA GLY A 390 0.88 -11.78 6.80
C GLY A 390 -0.60 -11.95 7.05
N MET A 391 -1.20 -10.90 7.57
CA MET A 391 -2.63 -10.86 7.86
C MET A 391 -3.29 -9.65 7.19
N PRO A 392 -4.53 -9.79 6.68
CA PRO A 392 -5.33 -8.65 6.29
C PRO A 392 -5.56 -7.72 7.48
N ALA A 393 -5.61 -6.42 7.21
CA ALA A 393 -5.99 -5.43 8.21
C ALA A 393 -7.43 -5.63 8.70
N ASP A 394 -7.68 -5.15 9.92
CA ASP A 394 -8.93 -4.79 10.58
C ASP A 394 -10.05 -5.86 10.66
N ASP A 395 -9.67 -7.14 10.66
CA ASP A 395 -10.51 -8.26 11.14
C ASP A 395 -9.84 -8.99 12.32
N PRO A 396 -10.49 -9.08 13.50
CA PRO A 396 -9.88 -9.73 14.67
C PRO A 396 -9.59 -11.23 14.48
N ARG A 397 -10.27 -11.90 13.54
CA ARG A 397 -10.05 -13.33 13.26
C ARG A 397 -8.72 -13.55 12.52
N TRP A 398 -8.38 -12.66 11.59
CA TRP A 398 -7.07 -12.63 10.95
C TRP A 398 -5.97 -12.37 11.98
N GLN A 399 -6.19 -11.42 12.89
CA GLN A 399 -5.26 -11.15 14.00
C GLN A 399 -5.04 -12.37 14.90
N GLN A 400 -6.10 -13.09 15.25
CA GLN A 400 -5.96 -14.31 16.06
C GLN A 400 -5.20 -15.41 15.32
N SER A 401 -5.49 -15.63 14.03
CA SER A 401 -4.76 -16.60 13.20
C SER A 401 -3.28 -16.26 13.09
N TRP A 402 -2.97 -14.97 12.94
CA TRP A 402 -1.60 -14.45 12.90
C TRP A 402 -0.86 -14.62 14.23
N LEU A 403 -1.49 -14.31 15.37
CA LEU A 403 -0.93 -14.56 16.70
C LEU A 403 -0.58 -16.03 16.92
N ASN A 404 -1.47 -16.94 16.53
CA ASN A 404 -1.23 -18.38 16.69
C ASN A 404 -0.02 -18.86 15.86
N LEU A 405 0.10 -18.38 14.61
CA LEU A 405 1.26 -18.66 13.75
C LEU A 405 2.55 -18.09 14.35
N LEU A 406 2.53 -16.83 14.81
CA LEU A 406 3.69 -16.18 15.42
C LEU A 406 4.18 -16.92 16.67
N GLU A 407 3.27 -17.30 17.56
CA GLU A 407 3.62 -18.06 18.77
C GLU A 407 4.19 -19.43 18.43
N TYR A 408 3.61 -20.11 17.43
CA TYR A 408 4.14 -21.38 16.95
C TYR A 408 5.55 -21.20 16.32
N ALA A 409 5.76 -20.16 15.52
CA ALA A 409 7.08 -19.85 14.96
C ALA A 409 8.12 -19.59 16.06
N ARG A 410 7.77 -18.77 17.06
CA ARG A 410 8.62 -18.48 18.22
C ARG A 410 8.98 -19.74 18.99
N ALA A 411 8.00 -20.57 19.31
CA ALA A 411 8.20 -21.81 20.06
C ALA A 411 9.12 -22.82 19.34
N ASN A 412 9.21 -22.74 18.00
CA ASN A 412 10.01 -23.63 17.18
C ASN A 412 11.27 -22.96 16.60
N GLY A 413 11.62 -21.75 17.05
CA GLY A 413 12.83 -21.04 16.62
C GLY A 413 12.84 -20.65 15.14
N VAL A 414 11.66 -20.44 14.54
CA VAL A 414 11.51 -20.05 13.13
C VAL A 414 11.55 -18.53 13.03
N GLU A 415 12.42 -17.97 12.17
CA GLU A 415 12.41 -16.53 11.87
C GLU A 415 11.14 -16.17 11.09
N ILE A 416 10.57 -14.97 11.27
CA ILE A 416 9.35 -14.57 10.56
C ILE A 416 9.46 -13.20 9.93
N TYR A 417 9.02 -13.08 8.67
CA TYR A 417 9.00 -11.82 7.94
C TYR A 417 7.61 -11.59 7.35
N SER A 418 7.02 -10.45 7.67
CA SER A 418 5.75 -10.03 7.08
C SER A 418 5.91 -9.59 5.62
N TRP A 419 4.89 -9.85 4.82
CA TRP A 419 4.76 -9.38 3.45
C TRP A 419 3.58 -8.39 3.35
N ALA A 420 3.82 -7.09 3.11
CA ALA A 420 5.13 -6.45 3.01
C ALA A 420 5.12 -4.98 3.41
N GLY A 421 6.26 -4.51 3.92
CA GLY A 421 6.57 -3.11 4.14
C GLY A 421 7.27 -2.49 2.93
N GLY A 422 7.83 -1.29 3.10
CA GLY A 422 8.43 -0.51 2.01
C GLY A 422 7.66 0.80 1.77
N ASN A 423 8.11 1.57 0.79
CA ASN A 423 7.65 2.94 0.58
C ASN A 423 6.99 3.17 -0.78
N HIS A 424 6.81 2.16 -1.62
CA HIS A 424 6.23 2.35 -2.95
C HIS A 424 4.71 2.45 -2.92
N TRP A 425 4.15 3.24 -3.83
CA TRP A 425 2.73 3.57 -3.87
C TRP A 425 1.84 2.34 -4.10
N SER A 426 2.26 1.37 -4.91
CA SER A 426 1.45 0.19 -5.25
C SER A 426 1.37 -0.87 -4.13
N TYR A 427 2.21 -0.71 -3.11
CA TYR A 427 2.24 -1.57 -1.91
C TYR A 427 1.64 -0.88 -0.69
N ARG A 428 1.68 0.45 -0.65
CA ARG A 428 0.94 1.23 0.35
C ARG A 428 -0.53 0.90 0.27
N ASN A 429 -1.11 0.58 1.43
CA ASN A 429 -2.52 0.25 1.56
C ASN A 429 -2.95 -1.01 0.78
N ARG A 430 -2.02 -1.91 0.43
CA ARG A 430 -2.41 -3.29 0.14
C ARG A 430 -2.98 -3.94 1.39
N PRO A 431 -3.95 -4.86 1.29
CA PRO A 431 -4.58 -5.43 2.47
C PRO A 431 -3.61 -6.09 3.48
N LEU A 432 -2.48 -6.64 3.01
CA LEU A 432 -1.42 -7.24 3.83
C LEU A 432 -0.25 -6.29 4.16
N HIS A 433 -0.37 -4.98 3.94
CA HIS A 433 0.77 -4.07 4.03
C HIS A 433 1.36 -3.96 5.46
N HIS A 434 2.69 -3.95 5.57
CA HIS A 434 3.46 -3.64 6.78
C HIS A 434 4.10 -2.25 6.63
N VAL A 435 3.28 -1.27 6.25
CA VAL A 435 3.73 0.09 5.97
C VAL A 435 3.15 1.03 7.01
N VAL A 436 4.00 1.87 7.58
CA VAL A 436 3.60 2.91 8.53
C VAL A 436 2.68 3.92 7.85
N GLY A 437 1.62 4.28 8.58
CA GLY A 437 0.75 5.39 8.22
C GLY A 437 1.08 6.64 9.02
N TRP A 438 0.20 7.63 8.90
CA TRP A 438 0.16 8.81 9.74
C TRP A 438 -1.26 8.92 10.26
N HIS A 439 -1.49 9.30 11.50
CA HIS A 439 -2.82 9.57 12.02
C HIS A 439 -2.73 10.48 13.23
N GLN A 440 -3.58 11.52 13.30
CA GLN A 440 -3.60 12.48 14.41
C GLN A 440 -2.20 13.02 14.78
N HIS A 441 -1.41 13.39 13.76
CA HIS A 441 -0.03 13.90 13.88
C HIS A 441 0.97 12.93 14.49
N LYS A 442 0.72 11.63 14.39
CA LYS A 442 1.60 10.58 14.91
C LYS A 442 1.81 9.51 13.85
N THR A 443 2.95 8.83 13.92
CA THR A 443 3.17 7.62 13.13
C THR A 443 2.14 6.57 13.55
N LEU A 444 1.28 6.18 12.60
CA LEU A 444 0.33 5.10 12.79
C LEU A 444 1.04 3.79 12.55
N GLU A 445 1.16 2.98 13.60
CA GLU A 445 1.80 1.68 13.46
C GLU A 445 1.00 0.77 12.51
N PRO A 446 1.68 -0.05 11.70
CA PRO A 446 1.01 -1.02 10.85
C PRO A 446 0.35 -2.08 11.73
N GLN A 447 -0.89 -2.45 11.45
CA GLN A 447 -1.63 -3.34 12.35
C GLN A 447 -0.99 -4.71 12.56
N GLN A 448 -0.38 -5.29 11.53
CA GLN A 448 0.31 -6.57 11.68
C GLN A 448 1.56 -6.51 12.57
N SER A 449 2.11 -5.30 12.80
CA SER A 449 3.23 -5.10 13.72
C SER A 449 2.82 -5.39 15.17
N GLY A 450 1.58 -5.12 15.56
CA GLY A 450 1.09 -5.35 16.92
C GLY A 450 1.28 -6.80 17.40
N PRO A 451 0.75 -7.81 16.70
CA PRO A 451 0.97 -9.21 17.01
C PRO A 451 2.45 -9.61 17.01
N MET A 452 3.23 -9.14 16.02
CA MET A 452 4.66 -9.46 15.93
C MET A 452 5.42 -8.95 17.15
N LYS A 453 5.17 -7.70 17.55
CA LYS A 453 5.75 -7.07 18.74
C LYS A 453 5.33 -7.77 20.02
N ALA A 454 4.04 -8.11 20.16
CA ALA A 454 3.52 -8.79 21.34
C ALA A 454 4.25 -10.13 21.57
N VAL A 455 4.37 -10.96 20.52
CA VAL A 455 5.06 -12.25 20.59
C VAL A 455 6.58 -12.11 20.76
N ALA A 456 7.18 -11.06 20.19
CA ALA A 456 8.59 -10.74 20.37
C ALA A 456 8.92 -10.06 21.73
N GLY A 457 7.92 -9.76 22.56
CA GLY A 457 8.10 -9.07 23.83
C GLY A 457 8.48 -7.58 23.70
N VAL A 458 8.14 -6.94 22.59
CA VAL A 458 8.41 -5.52 22.32
C VAL A 458 7.19 -4.69 22.70
N ALA A 459 7.22 -4.06 23.87
CA ALA A 459 6.11 -3.22 24.34
C ALA A 459 6.18 -1.80 23.76
N LYS A 460 5.68 -1.62 22.53
CA LYS A 460 5.53 -0.32 21.88
C LYS A 460 4.19 -0.24 21.17
N ALA A 461 3.42 0.78 21.48
CA ALA A 461 2.15 1.08 20.85
C ALA A 461 1.92 2.60 20.75
N THR A 462 1.18 3.01 19.73
CA THR A 462 0.65 4.36 19.56
C THR A 462 -0.83 4.36 19.92
N VAL A 463 -1.21 5.23 20.86
CA VAL A 463 -2.61 5.47 21.24
C VAL A 463 -3.20 6.64 20.44
N PHE A 464 -4.36 6.41 19.85
CA PHE A 464 -5.18 7.36 19.11
C PHE A 464 -6.66 7.01 19.27
N ASP A 465 -7.55 7.90 18.85
CA ASP A 465 -8.98 7.66 18.87
C ASP A 465 -9.62 7.91 17.51
N ASP A 466 -10.81 7.35 17.31
CA ASP A 466 -11.57 7.50 16.08
C ASP A 466 -13.07 7.45 16.37
N GLY A 467 -13.88 8.05 15.51
CA GLY A 467 -15.34 8.03 15.62
C GLY A 467 -16.01 9.27 15.05
N GLY A 468 -17.35 9.30 15.11
CA GLY A 468 -18.14 10.42 14.59
C GLY A 468 -17.82 11.76 15.27
N GLY A 469 -17.80 12.83 14.49
CA GLY A 469 -17.61 14.21 14.99
C GLY A 469 -18.90 14.98 15.22
N TRP A 470 -20.02 14.51 14.68
CA TRP A 470 -21.29 15.22 14.71
C TRP A 470 -22.42 14.28 15.14
N ALA A 471 -23.30 14.78 15.99
CA ALA A 471 -24.54 14.11 16.35
C ALA A 471 -25.71 15.11 16.28
N PRO A 472 -26.88 14.69 15.75
CA PRO A 472 -28.11 15.42 15.99
C PRO A 472 -28.34 15.62 17.49
N ALA A 473 -29.08 16.67 17.86
CA ALA A 473 -29.46 16.91 19.26
C ALA A 473 -30.08 15.64 19.89
N GLY A 474 -29.56 15.23 21.06
CA GLY A 474 -30.02 14.04 21.78
C GLY A 474 -29.52 12.70 21.24
N SER A 475 -28.72 12.69 20.16
CA SER A 475 -28.06 11.49 19.63
C SER A 475 -26.62 11.39 20.13
N SER A 476 -26.05 10.18 20.05
CA SER A 476 -24.66 9.93 20.47
C SER A 476 -23.75 9.68 19.28
N VAL A 477 -22.47 10.02 19.44
CA VAL A 477 -21.39 9.49 18.61
C VAL A 477 -20.72 8.31 19.34
N THR A 478 -20.32 7.28 18.59
CA THR A 478 -19.43 6.23 19.10
C THR A 478 -18.00 6.63 18.82
N ILE A 479 -17.15 6.52 19.84
CA ILE A 479 -15.72 6.79 19.77
C ILE A 479 -14.98 5.58 20.30
N THR A 480 -13.98 5.13 19.55
CA THR A 480 -13.09 4.03 19.94
C THR A 480 -11.70 4.59 20.16
N VAL A 481 -11.07 4.22 21.27
CA VAL A 481 -9.66 4.47 21.54
C VAL A 481 -8.89 3.20 21.24
N TYR A 482 -7.85 3.32 20.43
CA TYR A 482 -7.00 2.23 19.96
C TYR A 482 -5.59 2.38 20.53
N ALA A 483 -4.94 1.27 20.84
CA ALA A 483 -3.51 1.15 21.06
C ALA A 483 -2.93 0.26 19.96
N ARG A 484 -2.48 0.86 18.85
CA ARG A 484 -1.92 0.13 17.70
C ARG A 484 -0.45 -0.18 17.96
N GLY A 485 -0.09 -1.45 17.88
CA GLY A 485 1.18 -1.97 18.41
C GLY A 485 0.95 -2.99 19.52
N ALA A 486 1.83 -3.04 20.52
CA ALA A 486 1.72 -3.95 21.66
C ALA A 486 1.88 -3.23 23.01
N LEU A 487 0.91 -3.43 23.91
CA LEU A 487 0.97 -2.96 25.30
C LEU A 487 1.49 -4.06 26.22
N ALA A 488 2.41 -3.73 27.13
CA ALA A 488 2.92 -4.70 28.14
C ALA A 488 1.88 -5.05 29.20
N ALA A 489 1.02 -4.10 29.55
CA ALA A 489 -0.02 -4.22 30.57
C ALA A 489 -1.26 -3.45 30.11
N PRO A 490 -2.45 -3.72 30.67
CA PRO A 490 -3.63 -2.94 30.34
C PRO A 490 -3.42 -1.47 30.68
N ALA A 491 -3.95 -0.58 29.83
CA ALA A 491 -3.87 0.87 30.03
C ALA A 491 -5.25 1.47 30.27
N THR A 492 -5.38 2.27 31.31
CA THR A 492 -6.60 3.00 31.64
C THR A 492 -6.57 4.39 31.02
N ILE A 493 -7.61 4.75 30.25
CA ILE A 493 -7.81 6.09 29.70
C ILE A 493 -9.07 6.70 30.30
N ASN A 494 -8.96 7.89 30.88
CA ASN A 494 -10.12 8.67 31.32
C ASN A 494 -10.47 9.71 30.25
N VAL A 495 -11.76 9.89 29.99
CA VAL A 495 -12.28 10.90 29.07
C VAL A 495 -13.16 11.90 29.81
N ALA A 496 -13.01 13.18 29.47
CA ALA A 496 -13.78 14.29 29.99
C ALA A 496 -14.25 15.23 28.86
N SER A 497 -15.29 16.02 29.09
CA SER A 497 -15.85 16.98 28.14
C SER A 497 -15.85 18.40 28.71
N SER A 498 -15.50 19.39 27.89
CA SER A 498 -15.45 20.80 28.28
C SER A 498 -16.81 21.45 28.53
N ASN A 499 -17.88 20.97 27.87
CA ASN A 499 -19.20 21.62 27.85
C ASN A 499 -20.33 20.64 28.23
N GLY A 500 -20.09 19.79 29.23
CA GLY A 500 -21.05 18.79 29.69
C GLY A 500 -21.31 17.68 28.67
N GLY A 501 -22.52 17.13 28.68
CA GLY A 501 -22.89 15.91 27.95
C GLY A 501 -22.78 14.65 28.81
N SER A 502 -23.18 13.51 28.25
CA SER A 502 -23.15 12.22 28.94
C SER A 502 -22.30 11.20 28.19
N PHE A 503 -21.58 10.38 28.95
CA PHE A 503 -20.79 9.27 28.44
C PHE A 503 -21.48 7.95 28.82
N SER A 504 -21.44 6.94 27.95
CA SER A 504 -21.80 5.57 28.38
C SER A 504 -20.81 5.01 29.42
N LYS A 505 -19.56 5.44 29.32
CA LYS A 505 -18.51 5.31 30.35
C LYS A 505 -17.44 6.37 30.13
N SER A 506 -16.86 6.88 31.20
CA SER A 506 -15.78 7.88 31.17
C SER A 506 -14.39 7.28 31.41
N THR A 507 -14.31 5.97 31.67
CA THR A 507 -13.05 5.25 31.87
C THR A 507 -13.01 4.06 30.91
N LEU A 508 -11.97 4.00 30.09
CA LEU A 508 -11.70 2.95 29.13
C LEU A 508 -10.53 2.09 29.63
N THR A 509 -10.55 0.80 29.29
CA THR A 509 -9.45 -0.12 29.56
C THR A 509 -8.98 -0.74 28.26
N LEU A 510 -7.84 -0.28 27.77
CA LEU A 510 -7.15 -0.89 26.64
C LEU A 510 -6.45 -2.17 27.12
N PRO A 511 -6.76 -3.35 26.56
CA PRO A 511 -6.15 -4.60 27.01
C PRO A 511 -4.65 -4.64 26.70
N ALA A 512 -3.90 -5.43 27.50
CA ALA A 512 -2.51 -5.76 27.17
C ALA A 512 -2.44 -6.60 25.87
N GLY A 513 -1.25 -6.64 25.26
CA GLY A 513 -1.00 -7.38 24.03
C GLY A 513 -1.24 -6.54 22.78
N ALA A 514 -1.56 -7.21 21.68
CA ALA A 514 -1.59 -6.64 20.35
C ALA A 514 -2.87 -5.86 20.04
N ASN A 515 -2.72 -4.63 19.52
CA ASN A 515 -3.79 -3.80 18.95
C ASN A 515 -5.03 -3.67 19.85
N GLY A 516 -4.83 -3.44 21.15
CA GLY A 516 -5.93 -3.29 22.10
C GLY A 516 -6.82 -2.10 21.76
N GLN A 517 -8.12 -2.21 22.01
CA GLN A 517 -9.07 -1.13 21.79
C GLN A 517 -10.20 -1.17 22.82
N ASP A 518 -10.84 -0.03 23.05
CA ASP A 518 -12.06 0.09 23.84
C ASP A 518 -12.91 1.28 23.36
N SER A 519 -14.24 1.19 23.47
CA SER A 519 -15.17 2.16 22.89
C SER A 519 -16.12 2.73 23.93
N TYR A 520 -16.54 3.97 23.73
CA TYR A 520 -17.59 4.64 24.50
C TYR A 520 -18.52 5.41 23.55
N THR A 521 -19.69 5.79 24.04
CA THR A 521 -20.57 6.72 23.35
C THR A 521 -20.61 8.04 24.11
N PHE A 522 -20.72 9.14 23.38
CA PHE A 522 -20.86 10.48 23.94
C PHE A 522 -22.09 11.18 23.33
N THR A 523 -22.99 11.63 24.20
CA THR A 523 -24.15 12.46 23.84
C THR A 523 -23.82 13.93 24.17
N PRO A 524 -23.49 14.76 23.18
CA PRO A 524 -23.32 16.20 23.40
C PRO A 524 -24.66 16.85 23.78
N PRO A 525 -24.67 17.88 24.65
CA PRO A 525 -25.88 18.70 24.84
C PRO A 525 -26.29 19.33 23.50
N PRO A 526 -27.59 19.60 23.25
CA PRO A 526 -28.03 20.26 22.02
C PRO A 526 -27.33 21.59 21.76
N ASN A 527 -27.10 21.94 20.49
CA ASN A 527 -26.54 23.23 20.06
C ASN A 527 -25.22 23.61 20.76
N THR A 528 -24.35 22.62 20.98
CA THR A 528 -23.10 22.79 21.72
C THR A 528 -21.92 22.25 20.92
N VAL A 529 -20.75 22.82 21.17
CA VAL A 529 -19.46 22.27 20.74
C VAL A 529 -18.76 21.74 21.97
N ALA A 530 -18.60 20.43 22.09
CA ALA A 530 -17.91 19.80 23.20
C ALA A 530 -16.49 19.42 22.78
N THR A 531 -15.48 19.73 23.60
CA THR A 531 -14.13 19.20 23.40
C THR A 531 -13.90 18.06 24.37
N LEU A 532 -13.66 16.87 23.82
CA LEU A 532 -13.28 15.68 24.58
C LEU A 532 -11.77 15.70 24.80
N THR A 533 -11.37 15.42 26.04
CA THR A 533 -9.98 15.39 26.48
C THR A 533 -9.68 14.06 27.16
N TYR A 534 -8.45 13.59 26.99
CA TYR A 534 -8.02 12.27 27.44
C TYR A 534 -6.90 12.41 28.48
N GLY A 535 -6.98 11.60 29.54
CA GLY A 535 -5.96 11.54 30.58
C GLY A 535 -5.60 10.09 30.91
N SER A 536 -4.32 9.82 31.13
CA SER A 536 -3.83 8.50 31.55
C SER A 536 -2.49 8.62 32.26
N SER A 537 -2.25 7.75 33.25
CA SER A 537 -0.95 7.53 33.87
C SER A 537 -0.27 6.23 33.40
N SER A 538 -1.00 5.37 32.68
CA SER A 538 -0.55 4.03 32.29
C SER A 538 -0.34 3.86 30.78
N ALA A 539 -0.94 4.71 29.95
CA ALA A 539 -0.79 4.64 28.50
C ALA A 539 0.51 5.32 28.03
N PRO A 540 1.15 4.82 26.96
CA PRO A 540 2.40 5.41 26.43
C PRO A 540 2.19 6.84 25.90
N ASN A 541 0.98 7.14 25.45
CA ASN A 541 0.51 8.45 25.04
C ASN A 541 -1.03 8.47 25.13
N VAL A 542 -1.64 9.64 24.94
CA VAL A 542 -3.11 9.79 24.84
C VAL A 542 -3.50 10.38 23.48
N PRO A 543 -4.74 10.15 23.01
CA PRO A 543 -5.26 10.84 21.83
C PRO A 543 -5.27 12.36 22.05
N PRO A 544 -5.14 13.17 20.99
CA PRO A 544 -5.29 14.62 21.10
C PRO A 544 -6.74 14.98 21.48
N PRO A 545 -6.98 16.21 22.00
CA PRO A 545 -8.33 16.70 22.19
C PRO A 545 -9.12 16.69 20.89
N ARG A 546 -10.39 16.28 20.94
CA ARG A 546 -11.27 16.26 19.77
C ARG A 546 -12.57 16.99 20.02
N LYS A 547 -13.12 17.60 18.98
CA LYS A 547 -14.44 18.21 19.06
C LYS A 547 -15.55 17.23 18.69
N VAL A 548 -16.69 17.38 19.34
CA VAL A 548 -17.97 16.80 18.96
C VAL A 548 -19.00 17.92 18.87
N PHE A 549 -19.73 17.95 17.76
CA PHE A 549 -20.65 19.02 17.39
C PHE A 549 -22.10 18.53 17.44
N SER A 550 -22.99 19.36 18.00
CA SER A 550 -24.45 19.14 18.00
C SER A 550 -25.24 20.36 17.52
N LEU A 551 -24.58 21.23 16.76
CA LEU A 551 -25.19 22.45 16.21
C LEU A 551 -26.32 22.07 15.25
N ALA A 552 -27.54 22.50 15.57
CA ALA A 552 -28.70 22.30 14.70
C ALA A 552 -28.61 23.15 13.42
N ASP A 553 -28.06 24.37 13.55
CA ASP A 553 -27.81 25.28 12.43
C ASP A 553 -26.37 25.81 12.49
N PRO A 554 -25.40 25.07 11.92
CA PRO A 554 -24.01 25.54 11.86
C PRO A 554 -23.85 26.79 10.99
N VAL A 555 -24.76 27.07 10.05
CA VAL A 555 -24.69 28.26 9.19
C VAL A 555 -24.94 29.51 10.01
N ALA A 556 -26.02 29.53 10.81
CA ALA A 556 -26.29 30.64 11.72
C ALA A 556 -25.17 30.82 12.76
N TYR A 557 -24.64 29.71 13.28
CA TYR A 557 -23.56 29.70 14.26
C TYR A 557 -22.24 30.29 13.75
N ALA A 558 -22.02 30.34 12.43
CA ALA A 558 -20.81 30.91 11.83
C ALA A 558 -20.61 32.40 12.13
N SER A 559 -21.68 33.11 12.52
CA SER A 559 -21.61 34.49 13.02
C SER A 559 -20.99 34.60 14.42
N THR A 560 -21.08 33.53 15.23
CA THR A 560 -20.51 33.43 16.58
C THR A 560 -19.09 32.90 16.52
N ASN A 561 -18.88 31.78 15.81
CA ASN A 561 -17.56 31.20 15.62
C ASN A 561 -17.51 30.46 14.27
N LEU A 562 -16.81 31.07 13.32
CA LEU A 562 -16.65 30.55 11.97
C LEU A 562 -15.96 29.17 11.93
N ALA A 563 -14.92 28.99 12.74
CA ALA A 563 -14.14 27.74 12.74
C ALA A 563 -14.96 26.56 13.26
N ASP A 564 -15.70 26.77 14.36
CA ASP A 564 -16.55 25.73 14.94
C ASP A 564 -17.75 25.40 14.03
N ALA A 565 -18.36 26.40 13.41
CA ALA A 565 -19.39 26.20 12.41
C ALA A 565 -18.89 25.37 11.21
N ALA A 566 -17.73 25.72 10.66
CA ALA A 566 -17.14 24.99 9.54
C ALA A 566 -16.78 23.55 9.91
N LEU A 567 -16.14 23.34 11.06
CA LEU A 567 -15.80 21.98 11.53
C LEU A 567 -17.03 21.14 11.87
N ALA A 568 -18.14 21.74 12.32
CA ALA A 568 -19.41 21.04 12.46
C ALA A 568 -19.96 20.56 11.12
N ILE A 569 -19.83 21.36 10.06
CA ILE A 569 -20.20 20.97 8.69
C ILE A 569 -19.25 19.85 8.20
N VAL A 570 -17.94 19.99 8.38
CA VAL A 570 -16.97 18.93 8.03
C VAL A 570 -17.31 17.62 8.74
N ALA A 571 -17.63 17.67 10.03
CA ALA A 571 -18.04 16.52 10.83
C ALA A 571 -19.37 15.90 10.36
N LYS A 572 -20.37 16.73 10.03
CA LYS A 572 -21.68 16.28 9.51
C LYS A 572 -21.54 15.45 8.22
N TYR A 573 -20.58 15.81 7.37
CA TYR A 573 -20.32 15.10 6.11
C TYR A 573 -19.22 14.03 6.21
N ALA A 574 -18.64 13.81 7.39
CA ALA A 574 -17.42 13.00 7.56
C ALA A 574 -16.34 13.37 6.52
N ALA A 575 -16.19 14.67 6.29
CA ALA A 575 -15.30 15.20 5.26
C ALA A 575 -13.85 15.21 5.74
N CYS A 576 -12.92 14.99 4.82
CA CYS A 576 -11.49 15.17 5.06
C CYS A 576 -11.16 16.66 5.07
N LYS A 577 -10.20 17.05 5.91
CA LYS A 577 -9.58 18.38 5.93
C LYS A 577 -8.07 18.24 6.10
N TRP A 578 -7.31 18.81 5.18
CA TRP A 578 -5.85 18.89 5.25
C TRP A 578 -5.42 20.35 5.25
N GLY A 579 -5.10 20.88 6.43
CA GLY A 579 -4.56 22.23 6.60
C GLY A 579 -3.04 22.19 6.75
N MET A 580 -2.32 23.16 6.18
CA MET A 580 -0.86 23.15 6.26
C MET A 580 -0.29 23.50 7.64
N ASP A 581 -1.12 23.98 8.57
CA ASP A 581 -0.77 24.04 9.98
C ASP A 581 -0.52 22.65 10.60
N ASP A 582 -1.11 21.61 10.01
CA ASP A 582 -1.03 20.21 10.45
C ASP A 582 0.14 19.45 9.81
N ALA A 583 0.94 20.12 8.97
CA ALA A 583 2.00 19.52 8.18
C ALA A 583 3.25 19.17 8.99
N HIS A 584 3.87 18.05 8.65
CA HIS A 584 5.03 17.48 9.33
C HIS A 584 6.15 17.12 8.34
N THR A 585 7.37 17.13 8.87
CA THR A 585 8.60 16.86 8.09
C THR A 585 8.71 15.42 7.59
N ASP A 586 8.10 14.47 8.30
CA ASP A 586 7.99 13.05 7.92
C ASP A 586 6.68 12.46 8.49
N PHE A 587 6.27 11.28 7.99
CA PHE A 587 5.26 10.44 8.63
C PHE A 587 5.87 9.40 9.58
N VAL A 588 7.20 9.30 9.59
CA VAL A 588 7.97 8.48 10.51
C VAL A 588 8.73 9.39 11.47
N GLN A 589 8.27 9.47 12.72
CA GLN A 589 8.90 10.32 13.74
C GLN A 589 8.99 11.81 13.32
N GLY A 590 8.06 12.27 12.49
CA GLY A 590 8.04 13.65 12.01
C GLY A 590 7.72 14.66 13.12
N VAL A 591 8.19 15.89 12.91
CA VAL A 591 7.86 17.06 13.73
C VAL A 591 7.05 18.06 12.91
N PRO A 592 6.30 18.98 13.53
CA PRO A 592 5.62 20.04 12.79
C PRO A 592 6.59 20.79 11.90
N ALA A 593 6.29 20.90 10.61
CA ALA A 593 7.19 21.52 9.65
C ALA A 593 7.29 23.04 9.88
N ALA A 594 8.52 23.52 9.89
CA ALA A 594 8.85 24.95 9.94
C ALA A 594 9.19 25.49 8.55
N GLU A 595 9.23 26.82 8.41
CA GLU A 595 9.63 27.53 7.18
C GLU A 595 10.90 26.91 6.55
N GLY A 596 10.83 26.59 5.25
CA GLY A 596 11.94 26.03 4.48
C GLY A 596 12.20 24.54 4.68
N GLN A 597 11.47 23.84 5.57
CA GLN A 597 11.62 22.39 5.75
C GLN A 597 10.75 21.59 4.78
N PRO A 598 11.19 20.38 4.37
CA PRO A 598 10.36 19.49 3.56
C PRO A 598 9.09 19.09 4.30
N VAL A 599 8.02 18.84 3.56
CA VAL A 599 6.75 18.32 4.06
C VAL A 599 6.48 16.96 3.45
N ARG A 600 6.20 15.98 4.30
CA ARG A 600 5.91 14.61 3.89
C ARG A 600 4.63 14.03 4.47
N ALA A 601 4.03 14.70 5.44
CA ALA A 601 2.80 14.22 6.07
C ALA A 601 1.89 15.38 6.46
N VAL A 602 0.61 15.26 6.15
CA VAL A 602 -0.44 16.15 6.65
C VAL A 602 -1.57 15.27 7.17
N ALA A 603 -1.90 15.42 8.46
CA ALA A 603 -3.00 14.67 9.06
C ALA A 603 -4.34 15.15 8.49
N ASP A 604 -5.31 14.24 8.40
CA ASP A 604 -6.70 14.65 8.28
C ASP A 604 -7.16 15.18 9.64
N SER A 605 -7.31 16.51 9.74
CA SER A 605 -7.87 17.19 10.91
C SER A 605 -9.39 17.39 10.79
N GLY A 606 -10.01 16.76 9.79
CA GLY A 606 -11.45 16.64 9.64
C GLY A 606 -11.99 15.38 10.33
N TYR A 607 -12.89 14.71 9.64
CA TYR A 607 -13.60 13.52 10.13
C TYR A 607 -13.75 12.45 9.05
N GLY A 608 -12.86 12.46 8.04
CA GLY A 608 -12.88 11.48 6.95
C GLY A 608 -12.05 10.23 7.23
N SER A 609 -11.05 10.34 8.10
CA SER A 609 -10.23 9.22 8.54
C SER A 609 -10.97 8.27 9.46
N GLY A 610 -10.61 6.99 9.32
CA GLY A 610 -11.01 5.90 10.20
C GLY A 610 -9.80 5.09 10.64
N ALA A 611 -9.90 4.35 11.75
CA ALA A 611 -8.81 3.52 12.26
C ALA A 611 -8.28 2.50 11.24
N GLY A 612 -9.16 2.00 10.36
CA GLY A 612 -8.81 1.14 9.23
C GLY A 612 -8.90 1.80 7.86
N ASN A 613 -9.09 3.12 7.82
CA ASN A 613 -9.19 3.90 6.60
C ASN A 613 -8.60 5.30 6.78
N ALA A 614 -7.32 5.36 7.14
CA ALA A 614 -6.61 6.60 7.48
C ALA A 614 -6.46 7.51 6.22
N MET A 615 -7.03 8.72 6.22
CA MET A 615 -7.12 9.63 5.05
C MET A 615 -5.98 10.65 4.98
N GLU A 616 -4.87 10.40 5.65
CA GLU A 616 -3.74 11.30 5.73
C GLU A 616 -3.00 11.38 4.39
N MET A 617 -2.41 12.54 4.16
CA MET A 617 -1.75 12.90 2.91
C MET A 617 -0.24 12.78 3.10
N LEU A 618 0.39 11.86 2.35
CA LEU A 618 1.77 11.46 2.56
C LEU A 618 2.63 11.68 1.30
N ASN A 619 3.93 11.93 1.48
CA ASN A 619 4.93 11.82 0.42
C ASN A 619 6.04 10.86 0.87
N TRP A 620 6.04 9.67 0.28
CA TRP A 620 6.90 8.54 0.61
C TRP A 620 8.06 8.33 -0.35
N PHE A 621 8.25 9.24 -1.30
CA PHE A 621 9.35 9.15 -2.26
C PHE A 621 10.69 9.19 -1.54
N ASN A 622 11.62 8.38 -2.02
CA ASN A 622 12.96 8.34 -1.48
C ASN A 622 13.80 9.44 -2.13
N THR A 623 14.31 10.34 -1.31
CA THR A 623 15.20 11.43 -1.70
C THR A 623 16.60 11.26 -1.12
N ASP A 624 16.87 10.11 -0.50
CA ASP A 624 18.15 9.75 0.12
C ASP A 624 19.09 9.28 -1.01
N GLY A 625 19.71 10.23 -1.73
CA GLY A 625 20.72 9.97 -2.78
C GLY A 625 20.30 10.38 -4.20
N ASP A 626 21.09 9.94 -5.19
CA ASP A 626 21.02 10.42 -6.60
C ASP A 626 19.91 9.78 -7.45
N MET A 627 18.84 9.31 -6.81
CA MET A 627 17.74 8.56 -7.43
C MET A 627 16.63 9.44 -8.01
N ASN A 628 16.77 10.77 -7.90
CA ASN A 628 15.60 11.60 -7.77
C ASN A 628 15.32 12.49 -8.98
N THR A 629 14.11 12.36 -9.54
CA THR A 629 13.53 13.32 -10.47
C THR A 629 12.53 14.26 -9.79
N PHE A 630 12.08 13.98 -8.57
CA PHE A 630 11.01 14.73 -7.87
C PHE A 630 11.50 15.53 -6.66
N ALA A 631 11.15 16.81 -6.58
CA ALA A 631 11.35 17.56 -5.34
C ALA A 631 10.24 17.24 -4.33
N LEU A 632 10.58 17.28 -3.05
CA LEU A 632 9.57 17.29 -1.98
C LEU A 632 8.95 18.67 -1.89
N PRO A 633 7.66 18.77 -1.53
CA PRO A 633 7.06 20.03 -1.16
C PRO A 633 7.77 20.64 0.06
N VAL A 634 7.78 21.96 0.14
CA VAL A 634 8.44 22.71 1.23
C VAL A 634 7.41 23.54 1.99
N MET A 635 7.56 23.64 3.30
CA MET A 635 6.73 24.51 4.12
C MET A 635 7.13 25.97 3.92
N ARG A 636 6.14 26.85 3.68
CA ARG A 636 6.30 28.29 3.54
C ARG A 636 5.29 29.05 4.38
N THR A 637 5.55 30.34 4.56
CA THR A 637 4.66 31.28 5.21
C THR A 637 4.32 32.39 4.23
N LEU A 638 3.06 32.46 3.80
CA LEU A 638 2.55 33.51 2.92
C LEU A 638 1.39 34.21 3.63
N ASN A 639 1.43 35.54 3.70
CA ASN A 639 0.43 36.36 4.42
C ASN A 639 0.24 35.94 5.89
N GLY A 640 1.33 35.55 6.56
CA GLY A 640 1.30 35.10 7.96
C GLY A 640 0.66 33.73 8.17
N ARG A 641 0.40 32.98 7.10
CA ARG A 641 -0.21 31.63 7.14
C ARG A 641 0.72 30.59 6.52
N LYS A 642 0.73 29.39 7.11
CA LYS A 642 1.49 28.26 6.57
C LYS A 642 0.87 27.77 5.26
N CYS A 643 1.72 27.46 4.29
CA CYS A 643 1.34 26.86 3.03
C CYS A 643 2.40 25.88 2.52
N LEU A 644 1.95 24.97 1.67
CA LEU A 644 2.79 24.03 0.95
C LEU A 644 3.26 24.69 -0.34
N ASP A 645 4.56 24.87 -0.49
CA ASP A 645 5.21 25.34 -1.71
C ASP A 645 5.51 24.16 -2.62
N VAL A 646 4.85 24.17 -3.77
CA VAL A 646 5.02 23.24 -4.88
C VAL A 646 5.23 24.01 -6.19
N THR A 647 5.92 25.15 -6.11
CA THR A 647 6.21 26.01 -7.27
C THR A 647 7.23 25.41 -8.23
N ALA A 648 8.10 24.52 -7.74
CA ALA A 648 9.03 23.79 -8.59
C ALA A 648 8.27 22.80 -9.50
N TRP A 649 8.58 22.80 -10.80
CA TRP A 649 7.89 21.98 -11.80
C TRP A 649 7.97 20.47 -11.52
N ASN A 650 9.03 20.04 -10.84
CA ASN A 650 9.24 18.66 -10.45
C ASN A 650 8.84 18.37 -9.00
N SER A 651 8.21 19.31 -8.29
CA SER A 651 7.69 19.07 -6.95
C SER A 651 6.46 18.17 -7.03
N PHE A 652 6.56 16.96 -6.49
CA PHE A 652 5.39 16.09 -6.37
C PHE A 652 4.73 16.34 -5.02
N GLY A 653 3.42 16.55 -5.02
CA GLY A 653 2.65 16.94 -3.84
C GLY A 653 2.50 15.83 -2.80
N LEU A 654 1.28 15.70 -2.26
CA LEU A 654 0.95 14.71 -1.25
C LEU A 654 -0.10 13.73 -1.79
N TRP A 655 -0.04 12.50 -1.33
CA TRP A 655 -0.82 11.40 -1.87
C TRP A 655 -1.42 10.56 -0.74
N CYS A 656 -2.72 10.31 -0.84
CA CYS A 656 -3.45 9.31 -0.08
C CYS A 656 -3.88 8.19 -1.03
N ARG A 657 -3.17 7.06 -1.04
CA ARG A 657 -3.52 5.86 -1.83
C ARG A 657 -4.39 4.94 -0.99
N LYS A 658 -5.36 4.24 -1.57
CA LYS A 658 -6.28 3.30 -0.90
C LYS A 658 -6.23 1.93 -1.54
N SER A 659 -6.91 0.92 -0.99
CA SER A 659 -7.06 -0.36 -1.70
C SER A 659 -8.03 -0.20 -2.87
N TRP A 660 -7.83 -0.96 -3.95
CA TRP A 660 -8.86 -1.08 -4.98
C TRP A 660 -10.11 -1.74 -4.40
N ARG A 661 -11.27 -1.30 -4.89
CA ARG A 661 -12.53 -1.95 -4.59
C ARG A 661 -12.73 -3.17 -5.49
N VAL A 662 -12.43 -4.37 -5.02
CA VAL A 662 -12.87 -5.62 -5.66
C VAL A 662 -14.32 -5.92 -5.24
N PRO A 663 -15.28 -6.09 -6.17
CA PRO A 663 -16.62 -6.55 -5.83
C PRO A 663 -16.55 -7.84 -4.99
N GLU A 664 -17.38 -7.91 -3.95
CA GLU A 664 -17.49 -9.04 -3.00
C GLU A 664 -16.26 -9.25 -2.08
N MET A 665 -15.03 -9.08 -2.57
CA MET A 665 -13.80 -9.24 -1.79
C MET A 665 -13.31 -7.91 -1.20
N GLN A 666 -13.55 -7.67 0.08
CA GLN A 666 -13.13 -6.42 0.75
C GLN A 666 -12.54 -6.69 2.14
N PRO A 667 -11.39 -6.10 2.49
CA PRO A 667 -10.94 -6.09 3.87
C PRO A 667 -11.94 -5.28 4.72
N ARG A 668 -12.15 -5.71 5.96
CA ARG A 668 -12.79 -4.90 7.00
C ARG A 668 -11.69 -4.22 7.79
N ALA A 669 -11.78 -2.95 8.19
CA ALA A 669 -12.69 -1.93 7.67
C ALA A 669 -12.35 -1.58 6.21
N ARG A 670 -13.33 -1.03 5.48
CA ARG A 670 -13.18 -0.73 4.05
C ARG A 670 -12.14 0.38 3.85
N ASN A 671 -10.95 0.03 3.39
CA ASN A 671 -9.85 0.97 3.10
C ASN A 671 -10.02 1.62 1.72
N VAL A 672 -10.98 2.56 1.61
CA VAL A 672 -11.41 3.18 0.34
C VAL A 672 -11.43 4.70 0.45
N VAL A 673 -11.38 5.39 -0.69
CA VAL A 673 -11.59 6.85 -0.69
C VAL A 673 -13.05 7.20 -0.36
N PRO A 674 -13.34 8.41 0.17
CA PRO A 674 -14.67 8.81 0.64
C PRO A 674 -15.79 8.79 -0.40
N TYR A 675 -15.47 8.97 -1.69
CA TYR A 675 -16.48 9.02 -2.74
C TYR A 675 -15.92 8.64 -4.12
N HIS A 676 -16.83 8.26 -5.02
CA HIS A 676 -16.57 8.04 -6.43
C HIS A 676 -17.16 9.16 -7.29
N ILE A 677 -16.74 9.25 -8.55
CA ILE A 677 -17.11 10.36 -9.46
C ILE A 677 -18.62 10.54 -9.67
N HIS A 678 -19.38 9.43 -9.70
CA HIS A 678 -20.83 9.44 -9.90
C HIS A 678 -21.60 9.85 -8.63
N GLU A 679 -20.96 9.78 -7.48
CA GLU A 679 -21.58 10.11 -6.20
C GLU A 679 -21.52 11.62 -5.97
N PRO A 680 -22.52 12.23 -5.31
CA PRO A 680 -22.43 13.63 -4.92
C PRO A 680 -21.18 13.88 -4.09
N HIS A 681 -20.41 14.91 -4.41
CA HIS A 681 -19.19 15.27 -3.71
C HIS A 681 -18.84 16.75 -3.89
N PHE A 682 -17.95 17.24 -3.03
CA PHE A 682 -17.45 18.61 -3.06
C PHE A 682 -15.96 18.69 -2.71
N VAL A 683 -15.30 19.73 -3.21
CA VAL A 683 -13.91 20.09 -2.88
C VAL A 683 -13.84 21.59 -2.66
N VAL A 684 -13.15 22.03 -1.61
CA VAL A 684 -12.87 23.44 -1.31
C VAL A 684 -11.38 23.58 -1.02
N ALA A 685 -10.67 24.44 -1.73
CA ALA A 685 -9.24 24.65 -1.55
C ALA A 685 -8.87 26.13 -1.48
N ALA A 686 -7.99 26.50 -0.55
CA ALA A 686 -7.33 27.81 -0.53
C ALA A 686 -5.94 27.70 -1.13
N VAL A 687 -5.66 28.55 -2.12
CA VAL A 687 -4.40 28.55 -2.87
C VAL A 687 -3.93 29.97 -3.17
N ALA A 688 -2.64 30.11 -3.50
CA ALA A 688 -2.09 31.28 -4.17
C ALA A 688 -1.14 30.81 -5.29
N VAL A 689 -0.90 31.65 -6.30
CA VAL A 689 0.01 31.34 -7.41
C VAL A 689 1.03 32.46 -7.58
N PRO A 690 2.31 32.17 -7.86
CA PRO A 690 3.31 33.23 -8.09
C PRO A 690 3.10 33.97 -9.42
N GLY A 691 2.31 33.41 -10.33
CA GLY A 691 2.00 33.94 -11.65
C GLY A 691 1.06 33.01 -12.41
N ALA A 692 0.96 33.18 -13.73
CA ALA A 692 0.21 32.25 -14.57
C ALA A 692 0.87 30.86 -14.54
N THR A 693 0.12 29.85 -14.12
CA THR A 693 0.54 28.45 -14.01
C THR A 693 -0.52 27.51 -14.57
N THR A 694 -0.15 26.26 -14.80
CA THR A 694 -1.08 25.16 -15.10
C THR A 694 -0.70 23.99 -14.22
N GLY A 695 -1.68 23.41 -13.52
CA GLY A 695 -1.42 22.33 -12.58
C GLY A 695 -2.63 21.92 -11.77
N LEU A 696 -2.52 20.77 -11.10
CA LEU A 696 -3.59 20.22 -10.26
C LEU A 696 -3.44 20.64 -8.80
N ILE A 697 -4.51 21.16 -8.21
CA ILE A 697 -4.63 21.47 -6.79
C ILE A 697 -5.06 20.23 -6.02
N PHE A 698 -6.04 19.50 -6.56
CA PHE A 698 -6.62 18.31 -5.97
C PHE A 698 -7.04 17.34 -7.08
N GLN A 699 -6.85 16.05 -6.84
CA GLN A 699 -7.38 14.99 -7.68
C GLN A 699 -7.94 13.86 -6.81
N ALA A 700 -9.14 13.37 -7.14
CA ALA A 700 -9.64 12.06 -6.70
C ALA A 700 -9.83 11.19 -7.94
N SER A 701 -9.15 10.05 -8.02
CA SER A 701 -9.03 9.28 -9.27
C SER A 701 -8.78 7.79 -9.03
N SER A 702 -8.61 7.03 -10.11
CA SER A 702 -7.92 5.73 -10.09
C SER A 702 -6.52 5.86 -10.68
N GLY A 703 -5.51 5.32 -9.98
CA GLY A 703 -4.11 5.41 -10.40
C GLY A 703 -3.81 4.75 -11.75
N GLU A 704 -4.58 3.74 -12.12
CA GLU A 704 -4.36 2.90 -13.29
C GLU A 704 -5.28 3.27 -14.47
N ASN A 705 -6.30 4.09 -14.20
CA ASN A 705 -7.31 4.48 -15.19
C ASN A 705 -7.28 5.99 -15.46
N ALA A 706 -8.11 6.43 -16.41
CA ALA A 706 -8.17 7.83 -16.84
C ALA A 706 -9.30 8.65 -16.19
N TYR A 707 -10.14 8.04 -15.35
CA TYR A 707 -11.26 8.72 -14.72
C TYR A 707 -10.84 9.45 -13.44
N ALA A 708 -11.35 10.67 -13.26
CA ALA A 708 -10.94 11.56 -12.19
C ALA A 708 -11.97 12.67 -11.91
N THR A 709 -11.94 13.17 -10.68
CA THR A 709 -12.43 14.49 -10.27
C THR A 709 -11.21 15.36 -9.96
N GLU A 710 -11.15 16.53 -10.56
CA GLU A 710 -9.99 17.42 -10.52
C GLU A 710 -10.39 18.86 -10.21
N LEU A 711 -9.61 19.49 -9.33
CA LEU A 711 -9.57 20.92 -9.12
C LEU A 711 -8.16 21.39 -9.49
N GLY A 712 -8.04 22.45 -10.28
CA GLY A 712 -6.75 22.90 -10.77
C GLY A 712 -6.76 24.31 -11.32
N ILE A 713 -5.68 24.64 -12.01
CA ILE A 713 -5.51 25.90 -12.73
C ILE A 713 -5.06 25.58 -14.15
N SER A 714 -5.58 26.32 -15.12
CA SER A 714 -5.17 26.27 -16.52
C SER A 714 -4.85 27.68 -17.00
N ALA A 715 -3.59 27.92 -17.38
CA ALA A 715 -3.09 29.24 -17.80
C ALA A 715 -3.46 30.37 -16.81
N GLY A 716 -3.29 30.11 -15.51
CA GLY A 716 -3.62 31.05 -14.42
C GLY A 716 -5.10 31.09 -14.03
N ARG A 717 -6.01 30.47 -14.77
CA ARG A 717 -7.45 30.47 -14.52
C ARG A 717 -7.88 29.25 -13.70
N PRO A 718 -8.68 29.40 -12.62
CA PRO A 718 -9.25 28.27 -11.89
C PRO A 718 -10.01 27.31 -12.80
N MET A 719 -9.91 26.01 -12.55
CA MET A 719 -10.52 24.95 -13.35
C MET A 719 -11.07 23.84 -12.45
N ALA A 720 -12.20 23.26 -12.85
CA ALA A 720 -12.64 21.96 -12.35
C ALA A 720 -12.92 21.01 -13.53
N ARG A 721 -12.57 19.74 -13.39
CA ARG A 721 -12.79 18.72 -14.42
C ARG A 721 -13.25 17.40 -13.81
N TRP A 722 -14.18 16.75 -14.49
CA TRP A 722 -14.69 15.42 -14.18
C TRP A 722 -14.63 14.57 -15.44
N ILE A 723 -14.10 13.36 -15.33
CA ILE A 723 -14.00 12.39 -16.43
C ILE A 723 -14.38 11.03 -15.86
N ASP A 724 -15.41 10.38 -16.39
CA ASP A 724 -15.82 9.04 -15.94
C ASP A 724 -15.16 7.91 -16.74
N SER A 725 -15.47 6.67 -16.36
CA SER A 725 -14.90 5.47 -16.99
C SER A 725 -15.35 5.25 -18.44
N ALA A 726 -16.41 5.93 -18.90
CA ALA A 726 -16.84 5.92 -20.29
C ALA A 726 -16.12 7.01 -21.13
N GLY A 727 -15.26 7.83 -20.50
CA GLY A 727 -14.59 8.96 -21.14
C GLY A 727 -15.46 10.21 -21.23
N GLU A 728 -16.69 10.17 -20.70
CA GLU A 728 -17.56 11.32 -20.66
C GLU A 728 -17.04 12.34 -19.65
N SER A 729 -17.07 13.62 -20.02
CA SER A 729 -16.44 14.66 -19.22
C SER A 729 -17.22 15.97 -19.12
N VAL A 730 -16.90 16.72 -18.07
CA VAL A 730 -17.24 18.13 -17.88
C VAL A 730 -15.96 18.86 -17.48
N ALA A 731 -15.64 19.96 -18.16
CA ALA A 731 -14.55 20.85 -17.79
C ALA A 731 -15.07 22.28 -17.68
N LEU A 732 -14.84 22.92 -16.54
CA LEU A 732 -15.25 24.29 -16.24
C LEU A 732 -14.00 25.11 -15.98
N THR A 733 -13.92 26.31 -16.55
CA THR A 733 -12.79 27.23 -16.35
C THR A 733 -13.31 28.61 -15.95
N GLY A 734 -12.80 29.18 -14.87
CA GLY A 734 -13.23 30.48 -14.36
C GLY A 734 -12.84 31.63 -15.27
N ALA A 735 -13.54 32.77 -15.21
CA ALA A 735 -13.44 33.82 -16.23
C ALA A 735 -12.08 34.53 -16.28
N GLY A 736 -11.42 34.73 -15.13
CA GLY A 736 -10.17 35.46 -15.01
C GLY A 736 -9.03 34.63 -14.41
N ALA A 737 -7.80 35.07 -14.68
CA ALA A 737 -6.62 34.53 -14.00
C ALA A 737 -6.58 35.01 -12.54
N LEU A 738 -6.02 34.20 -11.66
CA LEU A 738 -5.76 34.61 -10.28
C LEU A 738 -4.69 35.70 -10.24
N ALA A 739 -4.85 36.65 -9.32
CA ALA A 739 -3.83 37.66 -9.08
C ALA A 739 -2.58 37.00 -8.43
N PRO A 740 -1.37 37.33 -8.89
CA PRO A 740 -0.14 36.77 -8.33
C PRO A 740 0.00 37.00 -6.82
N ASN A 741 0.31 35.94 -6.08
CA ASN A 741 0.50 35.88 -4.62
C ASN A 741 -0.69 36.36 -3.78
N VAL A 742 -1.87 36.55 -4.41
CA VAL A 742 -3.12 36.86 -3.70
C VAL A 742 -3.86 35.54 -3.47
N PRO A 743 -4.19 35.21 -2.22
CA PRO A 743 -4.97 34.02 -1.93
C PRO A 743 -6.35 34.02 -2.59
N ALA A 744 -6.78 32.86 -3.03
CA ALA A 744 -8.12 32.61 -3.54
C ALA A 744 -8.66 31.28 -3.01
N VAL A 745 -9.97 31.22 -2.80
CA VAL A 745 -10.68 29.99 -2.50
C VAL A 745 -11.34 29.49 -3.78
N ILE A 746 -10.99 28.28 -4.20
CA ILE A 746 -11.58 27.62 -5.35
C ILE A 746 -12.37 26.42 -4.84
N SER A 747 -13.60 26.25 -5.29
CA SER A 747 -14.41 25.09 -4.94
C SER A 747 -15.10 24.48 -6.15
N CYS A 748 -15.31 23.16 -6.09
CA CYS A 748 -16.12 22.45 -7.06
C CYS A 748 -17.14 21.54 -6.37
N LEU A 749 -18.28 21.36 -7.04
CA LEU A 749 -19.36 20.47 -6.61
C LEU A 749 -19.79 19.61 -7.77
N SER A 750 -20.11 18.36 -7.48
CA SER A 750 -20.74 17.45 -8.43
C SER A 750 -21.90 16.74 -7.75
N ARG A 751 -23.00 16.64 -8.48
CA ARG A 751 -24.13 15.74 -8.22
C ARG A 751 -24.73 15.33 -9.57
N PRO A 752 -25.52 14.26 -9.64
CA PRO A 752 -26.18 13.87 -10.89
C PRO A 752 -26.90 15.06 -11.54
N GLY A 753 -26.54 15.36 -12.79
CA GLY A 753 -27.11 16.46 -13.57
C GLY A 753 -26.61 17.87 -13.22
N SER A 754 -25.58 18.03 -12.37
CA SER A 754 -25.11 19.36 -11.99
C SER A 754 -23.65 19.35 -11.51
N GLN A 755 -22.81 20.10 -12.21
CA GLN A 755 -21.43 20.40 -11.84
C GLN A 755 -21.25 21.91 -11.71
N GLN A 756 -20.42 22.34 -10.76
CA GLN A 756 -20.18 23.75 -10.51
C GLN A 756 -18.72 24.02 -10.19
N LEU A 757 -18.19 25.14 -10.70
CA LEU A 757 -16.92 25.74 -10.30
C LEU A 757 -17.21 27.10 -9.68
N ARG A 758 -16.62 27.37 -8.52
CA ARG A 758 -16.74 28.64 -7.81
C ARG A 758 -15.37 29.16 -7.41
N VAL A 759 -15.25 30.48 -7.34
CA VAL A 759 -14.05 31.19 -6.88
C VAL A 759 -14.51 32.29 -5.93
N ASN A 760 -13.95 32.33 -4.73
CA ASN A 760 -14.28 33.29 -3.68
C ASN A 760 -15.81 33.40 -3.46
N SER A 761 -16.47 32.24 -3.35
CA SER A 761 -17.92 32.10 -3.19
C SER A 761 -18.80 32.58 -4.35
N ALA A 762 -18.22 33.01 -5.47
CA ALA A 762 -18.95 33.34 -6.69
C ALA A 762 -18.92 32.15 -7.67
N THR A 763 -20.07 31.81 -8.26
CA THR A 763 -20.14 30.84 -9.35
C THR A 763 -19.41 31.38 -10.57
N GLN A 764 -18.44 30.61 -11.07
CA GLN A 764 -17.65 30.95 -12.25
C GLN A 764 -17.93 30.04 -13.44
N GLY A 765 -18.48 28.85 -13.19
CA GLY A 765 -18.92 27.93 -14.25
C GLY A 765 -19.94 26.92 -13.73
N SER A 766 -20.79 26.46 -14.64
CA SER A 766 -21.78 25.42 -14.38
C SER A 766 -21.79 24.43 -15.54
N GLY A 767 -22.00 23.17 -15.25
CA GLY A 767 -22.19 22.08 -16.21
C GLY A 767 -23.34 21.18 -15.76
N SER A 768 -23.80 20.33 -16.67
CA SER A 768 -24.84 19.34 -16.38
C SER A 768 -24.47 18.01 -17.00
N ARG A 769 -24.15 17.04 -16.14
CA ARG A 769 -23.89 15.66 -16.51
C ARG A 769 -24.18 14.73 -15.35
N THR A 770 -24.61 13.52 -15.68
CA THR A 770 -24.65 12.38 -14.77
C THR A 770 -23.56 11.41 -15.19
N PHE A 771 -22.62 11.13 -14.29
CA PHE A 771 -21.50 10.23 -14.56
C PHE A 771 -21.87 8.79 -14.25
N VAL A 772 -21.31 7.86 -15.01
CA VAL A 772 -21.52 6.43 -14.75
C VAL A 772 -20.69 5.94 -13.57
N ALA A 773 -21.19 4.90 -12.89
CA ALA A 773 -20.42 4.20 -11.88
C ALA A 773 -19.38 3.30 -12.54
N HIS A 774 -18.25 3.12 -11.86
CA HIS A 774 -17.22 2.15 -12.21
C HIS A 774 -17.07 1.16 -11.05
N GLU A 775 -16.96 -0.13 -11.34
CA GLU A 775 -17.00 -1.18 -10.31
C GLU A 775 -15.86 -1.05 -9.27
N TYR A 776 -14.66 -0.67 -9.74
CA TYR A 776 -13.48 -0.46 -8.91
C TYR A 776 -13.41 0.94 -8.28
N GLY A 777 -14.15 1.91 -8.84
CA GLY A 777 -14.20 3.29 -8.36
C GLY A 777 -12.84 3.99 -8.26
N ASN A 778 -12.82 5.12 -7.55
CA ASN A 778 -11.59 5.83 -7.19
C ASN A 778 -10.82 5.08 -6.10
N ASP A 779 -9.50 5.19 -6.11
CA ASP A 779 -8.60 4.50 -5.19
C ASP A 779 -7.48 5.39 -4.64
N GLN A 780 -7.50 6.68 -4.96
CA GLN A 780 -6.53 7.65 -4.50
C GLN A 780 -7.09 9.07 -4.45
N MET A 781 -6.45 9.87 -3.60
CA MET A 781 -6.57 11.32 -3.58
C MET A 781 -5.18 11.95 -3.56
N LEU A 782 -4.98 13.03 -4.31
CA LEU A 782 -3.72 13.75 -4.40
C LEU A 782 -3.94 15.24 -4.15
N LEU A 783 -2.98 15.86 -3.47
CA LEU A 783 -2.89 17.30 -3.27
C LEU A 783 -1.69 17.84 -4.05
N ALA A 784 -1.90 18.92 -4.78
CA ALA A 784 -0.86 19.67 -5.47
C ALA A 784 -0.07 18.89 -6.55
N SER A 785 -0.57 17.72 -6.95
CA SER A 785 -0.11 16.90 -8.07
C SER A 785 -1.25 16.01 -8.58
N GLY A 786 -1.00 15.21 -9.62
CA GLY A 786 -1.92 14.16 -10.06
C GLY A 786 -1.17 12.90 -10.48
N PHE A 787 -1.91 11.80 -10.61
CA PHE A 787 -1.38 10.53 -11.08
C PHE A 787 -2.50 9.78 -11.80
N LEU A 788 -2.31 9.42 -13.06
CA LEU A 788 -3.27 8.67 -13.86
C LEU A 788 -2.54 7.72 -14.78
N GLN A 789 -3.16 6.57 -15.07
CA GLN A 789 -2.63 5.60 -16.03
C GLN A 789 -1.16 5.23 -15.78
N TRP A 790 -0.78 5.03 -14.52
CA TRP A 790 0.59 4.69 -14.08
C TRP A 790 1.63 5.82 -14.19
N PHE A 791 1.23 7.04 -14.53
CA PHE A 791 2.16 8.16 -14.69
C PHE A 791 1.81 9.37 -13.81
N PRO A 792 2.83 10.03 -13.23
CA PRO A 792 2.64 11.31 -12.55
C PRO A 792 2.23 12.39 -13.55
N ARG A 793 1.46 13.36 -13.07
CA ARG A 793 1.06 14.55 -13.81
C ARG A 793 1.64 15.79 -13.15
N ASP A 794 1.80 16.84 -13.95
CA ASP A 794 2.41 18.10 -13.52
C ASP A 794 1.78 18.64 -12.23
N GLY A 795 2.66 19.11 -11.35
CA GLY A 795 2.30 19.70 -10.07
C GLY A 795 1.56 21.03 -10.22
N PHE A 796 0.97 21.51 -9.13
CA PHE A 796 0.19 22.74 -9.05
C PHE A 796 0.94 24.01 -9.54
N GLY A 797 2.25 24.10 -9.25
CA GLY A 797 3.05 25.29 -9.57
C GLY A 797 2.69 26.51 -8.70
N GLY A 798 2.31 26.31 -7.44
CA GLY A 798 1.85 27.37 -6.55
C GLY A 798 1.93 27.01 -5.06
N TYR A 799 1.16 27.74 -4.24
CA TYR A 799 1.07 27.58 -2.79
C TYR A 799 -0.31 27.03 -2.37
N LEU A 800 -0.33 25.95 -1.59
CA LEU A 800 -1.56 25.33 -1.08
C LEU A 800 -1.69 25.53 0.43
N PHE A 801 -2.81 26.07 0.92
CA PHE A 801 -3.02 26.35 2.35
C PHE A 801 -3.88 25.32 3.06
N CYS A 802 -4.99 24.94 2.44
CA CYS A 802 -5.94 23.98 2.99
C CYS A 802 -6.80 23.37 1.88
N VAL A 803 -7.17 22.09 2.05
CA VAL A 803 -8.19 21.43 1.23
C VAL A 803 -9.21 20.74 2.13
N ILE A 804 -10.48 20.90 1.83
CA ILE A 804 -11.60 20.15 2.40
C ILE A 804 -12.29 19.38 1.29
N THR A 805 -12.59 18.10 1.51
CA THR A 805 -13.39 17.32 0.57
C THR A 805 -14.24 16.26 1.25
N GLY A 806 -15.41 15.98 0.71
CA GLY A 806 -16.30 14.98 1.26
C GLY A 806 -17.38 14.54 0.28
N LYS A 807 -18.01 13.41 0.63
CA LYS A 807 -19.21 12.90 -0.03
C LYS A 807 -20.42 13.71 0.41
N GLY A 808 -21.34 13.97 -0.50
CA GLY A 808 -22.61 14.63 -0.24
C GLY A 808 -22.76 15.98 -0.95
N THR A 809 -23.87 16.65 -0.67
CA THR A 809 -24.20 17.96 -1.24
C THR A 809 -24.39 18.96 -0.10
N PRO A 810 -23.36 19.73 0.29
CA PRO A 810 -23.52 20.89 1.14
C PRO A 810 -24.55 21.85 0.53
N THR A 811 -25.39 22.45 1.37
CA THR A 811 -26.21 23.58 0.92
C THR A 811 -25.30 24.74 0.49
N VAL A 812 -25.84 25.67 -0.31
CA VAL A 812 -25.06 26.86 -0.74
C VAL A 812 -24.55 27.64 0.47
N ALA A 813 -25.34 27.74 1.54
CA ALA A 813 -24.96 28.46 2.74
C ALA A 813 -23.88 27.71 3.55
N GLU A 814 -23.98 26.38 3.70
CA GLU A 814 -22.92 25.57 4.32
C GLU A 814 -21.61 25.68 3.52
N LEU A 815 -21.70 25.64 2.19
CA LEU A 815 -20.53 25.79 1.32
C LEU A 815 -19.87 27.16 1.50
N GLN A 816 -20.64 28.25 1.61
CA GLN A 816 -20.11 29.58 1.90
C GLN A 816 -19.39 29.66 3.24
N VAL A 817 -19.88 28.94 4.27
CA VAL A 817 -19.18 28.84 5.56
C VAL A 817 -17.84 28.11 5.41
N LEU A 818 -17.82 26.99 4.68
CA LEU A 818 -16.57 26.27 4.39
C LEU A 818 -15.58 27.12 3.59
N GLU A 819 -16.05 27.83 2.55
CA GLU A 819 -15.24 28.71 1.72
C GLU A 819 -14.63 29.86 2.54
N ARG A 820 -15.41 30.51 3.40
CA ARG A 820 -14.92 31.56 4.31
C ARG A 820 -13.89 31.03 5.30
N TYR A 821 -14.14 29.86 5.89
CA TYR A 821 -13.21 29.24 6.83
C TYR A 821 -11.87 28.90 6.15
N VAL A 822 -11.91 28.24 5.00
CA VAL A 822 -10.72 27.90 4.21
C VAL A 822 -9.98 29.16 3.74
N GLY A 823 -10.69 30.24 3.37
CA GLY A 823 -10.10 31.54 3.06
C GLY A 823 -9.35 32.16 4.25
N SER A 824 -9.92 32.07 5.47
CA SER A 824 -9.26 32.61 6.68
C SER A 824 -7.92 31.92 7.00
N MET A 825 -7.77 30.65 6.60
CA MET A 825 -6.52 29.89 6.71
C MET A 825 -5.45 30.37 5.72
N ALA A 826 -5.81 31.15 4.70
CA ALA A 826 -4.88 31.80 3.78
C ALA A 826 -4.74 33.31 4.00
N GLY A 827 -5.42 33.85 5.04
CA GLY A 827 -5.35 35.26 5.40
C GLY A 827 -6.33 36.17 4.65
N MET A 828 -7.43 35.59 4.13
CA MET A 828 -8.53 36.33 3.47
C MET A 828 -9.60 36.83 4.45
#